data_AF-A0A814BY32-F1
#
_entry.id   AF-A0A814BY32-F1
#
_cell.length_a   1.000
_cell.length_b   1.000
_cell.length_c   1.000
_cell.angle_alpha   90.00
_cell.angle_beta   90.00
_cell.angle_gamma   90.00
#
_symmetry.space_group_name_H-M   'P 1'
#
loop_
_entity.id
_entity.type
_entity.pdbx_description
1 polymer ?
#
loop_
_entity_poly.entity_id
_entity_poly.type
_entity_poly.pdbx_seq_one_letter_code
_entity_poly.pdbx_strand_id
1 'polypeptide(L)'
;MRYLDYDPHDIVYITEIRRPLDRSILDNYIQDKDENYFASRNLSAPILVWWTPFTYDTGSYIQCGDQTRCFISNIRKYRDNKDFSAFLFYGTDFHLYDLPLPRYQHEQWALLHEESPKNNYAFSFESIMSMFNHTATFKRHSDVPLTTQWLASIDDLLDQTYVIDIKEKTSLQTIENLAPIIYIQSDCFTPSDRDLYIKELMKYIPIDSYGSCLHNKDLPENLRIPVETMEHDDILKLVGKYKFALAFENAVCTDYITEKFWRPLRVGTIPIVYGSDQFQRYLDYDPHDIVYITEIRQALDRSILDNYIKDKDENYFASRNLSVPILIWWTPFTYDTGSYIRCGAEQTRCFISNIRKYRDNKDFSAFLFYGTDFHLYDLPLPRYQHEQWALLHEESPKNNYAFSFESIMSMFNHTATFKRHSDVPLTTQWLASMDDLLDQTYVIDIKEKTNLQTIENLAPIIYIQSDCFTPSDRDLYIKELMKYIPIDSYGSCLHNKDLPENLRIPVETMEHDDILKLVGKYKFALAFENAVCTDYITEKFWRPLRVGTIPIVYGSDQFQDFLPDNHSAISILDFPTPADLARYIHELNTNDTLYDSYRQFKLTRTISNDTLLAQTMAKRTWGIHNDHIRGNFISKLECHVCERVHKTREDPTLKYQAKFDDYGCPSPTTFDSQGVKLERSGDWYRQYEFSRCQVNVFEELIEQGNYSFTEKELYDAAAKRFSPSFRRDEFLK
;
A
#
# COMPACT_ATOMS: atom_id res chain seq x y z
N MET A 1 28.87 9.53 14.40
CA MET A 1 28.29 8.27 14.91
C MET A 1 28.59 8.15 16.40
N ARG A 2 27.63 8.50 17.26
CA ARG A 2 27.64 8.04 18.67
C ARG A 2 26.88 6.72 18.68
N TYR A 3 27.36 5.79 19.50
CA TYR A 3 27.02 4.38 19.48
C TYR A 3 25.51 4.13 19.69
N LEU A 4 24.92 3.29 18.83
CA LEU A 4 23.70 2.55 19.16
C LEU A 4 24.06 1.57 20.29
N ASP A 5 23.37 1.69 21.43
CA ASP A 5 23.38 0.68 22.50
C ASP A 5 22.65 -0.58 22.00
N TYR A 6 23.33 -1.39 21.19
CA TYR A 6 22.94 -2.77 20.92
C TYR A 6 23.88 -3.70 21.69
N ASP A 7 23.32 -4.65 22.43
CA ASP A 7 24.11 -5.68 23.11
C ASP A 7 24.85 -6.50 22.03
N PRO A 8 26.19 -6.58 22.07
CA PRO A 8 26.97 -7.42 21.16
C PRO A 8 26.55 -8.91 21.16
N HIS A 9 25.77 -9.35 22.15
CA HIS A 9 25.27 -10.72 22.25
C HIS A 9 24.05 -11.00 21.36
N ASP A 10 23.40 -9.98 20.78
CA ASP A 10 22.26 -10.11 19.86
C ASP A 10 22.69 -10.21 18.37
N ILE A 11 23.99 -10.17 18.09
CA ILE A 11 24.53 -10.34 16.73
C ILE A 11 24.67 -11.84 16.43
N VAL A 12 23.73 -12.41 15.67
CA VAL A 12 23.82 -13.79 15.21
C VAL A 12 24.68 -13.86 13.95
N TYR A 13 25.91 -14.33 14.11
CA TYR A 13 26.81 -14.65 13.00
C TYR A 13 26.39 -15.97 12.33
N ILE A 14 25.83 -15.91 11.13
CA ILE A 14 25.64 -17.10 10.28
C ILE A 14 26.92 -17.28 9.45
N THR A 15 27.93 -17.91 10.03
CA THR A 15 29.25 -18.10 9.38
C THR A 15 29.30 -19.23 8.34
N GLU A 16 28.23 -20.01 8.17
CA GLU A 16 28.15 -21.06 7.15
C GLU A 16 26.82 -21.00 6.38
N ILE A 17 26.81 -20.35 5.21
CA ILE A 17 25.70 -20.48 4.25
C ILE A 17 25.78 -21.89 3.65
N ARG A 18 24.99 -22.82 4.17
CA ARG A 18 24.81 -24.16 3.59
C ARG A 18 23.83 -24.04 2.41
N ARG A 19 24.24 -24.53 1.23
CA ARG A 19 23.46 -24.43 -0.02
C ARG A 19 22.33 -25.49 -0.07
N PRO A 20 21.23 -25.23 -0.81
CA PRO A 20 20.22 -26.24 -1.13
C PRO A 20 20.76 -27.25 -2.16
N LEU A 21 20.53 -28.56 -1.93
CA LEU A 21 21.14 -29.64 -2.73
C LEU A 21 20.28 -30.87 -3.02
N ASP A 22 20.79 -31.64 -3.98
CA ASP A 22 20.23 -32.83 -4.62
C ASP A 22 19.76 -33.91 -3.61
N ARG A 23 18.45 -34.15 -3.63
CA ARG A 23 17.74 -35.11 -2.77
C ARG A 23 18.22 -36.56 -2.96
N SER A 24 18.89 -36.86 -4.08
CA SER A 24 19.34 -38.20 -4.44
C SER A 24 20.31 -38.84 -3.43
N ILE A 25 21.14 -38.05 -2.75
CA ILE A 25 22.09 -38.54 -1.73
C ILE A 25 21.35 -38.92 -0.44
N LEU A 26 20.34 -38.14 -0.07
CA LEU A 26 19.53 -38.36 1.14
C LEU A 26 18.68 -39.63 0.99
N ASP A 27 18.10 -39.82 -0.19
CA ASP A 27 17.26 -40.99 -0.48
C ASP A 27 18.06 -42.30 -0.40
N ASN A 28 19.31 -42.32 -0.85
CA ASN A 28 20.20 -43.48 -0.70
C ASN A 28 20.52 -43.77 0.79
N TYR A 29 20.83 -42.74 1.58
CA TYR A 29 21.09 -42.91 3.02
C TYR A 29 19.87 -43.45 3.78
N ILE A 30 18.66 -43.04 3.39
CA ILE A 30 17.40 -43.51 3.99
C ILE A 30 17.11 -44.96 3.56
N GLN A 31 17.35 -45.33 2.30
CA GLN A 31 17.14 -46.70 1.80
C GLN A 31 18.04 -47.73 2.49
N ASP A 32 19.25 -47.34 2.90
CA ASP A 32 20.20 -48.21 3.61
C ASP A 32 19.83 -48.46 5.09
N LYS A 33 18.73 -47.89 5.59
CA LYS A 33 18.28 -48.00 7.00
C LYS A 33 16.86 -48.54 7.09
N ASP A 34 16.62 -49.42 8.07
CA ASP A 34 15.26 -49.86 8.44
C ASP A 34 14.42 -48.65 8.87
N GLU A 35 13.13 -48.65 8.53
CA GLU A 35 12.17 -47.60 8.91
C GLU A 35 12.15 -47.36 10.43
N ASN A 36 12.35 -48.41 11.23
CA ASN A 36 12.39 -48.32 12.69
C ASN A 36 13.67 -47.69 13.25
N TYR A 37 14.72 -47.53 12.43
CA TYR A 37 16.01 -47.00 12.87
C TYR A 37 15.89 -45.58 13.43
N PHE A 38 15.15 -44.71 12.75
CA PHE A 38 15.04 -43.30 13.11
C PHE A 38 14.16 -43.09 14.34
N ALA A 39 13.04 -43.81 14.45
CA ALA A 39 12.12 -43.71 15.58
C ALA A 39 12.72 -44.24 16.90
N SER A 40 13.59 -45.25 16.84
CA SER A 40 14.18 -45.91 18.01
C SER A 40 15.55 -45.36 18.44
N ARG A 41 16.14 -44.45 17.66
CA ARG A 41 17.47 -43.88 17.95
C ARG A 41 17.41 -43.01 19.21
N ASN A 42 18.16 -43.38 20.25
CA ASN A 42 18.22 -42.62 21.49
C ASN A 42 19.21 -41.44 21.34
N LEU A 43 18.67 -40.24 21.13
CA LEU A 43 19.44 -39.02 21.00
C LEU A 43 19.21 -38.22 22.27
N SER A 44 20.22 -38.07 23.12
CA SER A 44 20.08 -37.42 24.43
C SER A 44 19.98 -35.89 24.33
N ALA A 45 19.30 -35.37 23.31
CA ALA A 45 19.11 -33.96 23.00
C ALA A 45 17.83 -33.79 22.14
N PRO A 46 17.10 -32.66 22.25
CA PRO A 46 16.00 -32.32 21.36
C PRO A 46 16.40 -32.38 19.88
N ILE A 47 15.54 -32.96 19.04
CA ILE A 47 15.78 -33.08 17.60
C ILE A 47 15.06 -31.97 16.84
N LEU A 48 15.81 -31.23 16.05
CA LEU A 48 15.32 -30.23 15.10
C LEU A 48 15.49 -30.77 13.68
N VAL A 49 14.42 -30.73 12.89
CA VAL A 49 14.44 -31.26 11.52
C VAL A 49 14.27 -30.12 10.54
N TRP A 50 15.27 -29.90 9.68
CA TRP A 50 15.09 -29.12 8.46
C TRP A 50 14.11 -29.85 7.54
N TRP A 51 12.86 -29.40 7.56
CA TRP A 51 11.79 -30.02 6.79
C TRP A 51 11.96 -29.70 5.30
N THR A 52 12.32 -28.47 4.99
CA THR A 52 12.83 -28.07 3.66
C THR A 52 14.33 -28.37 3.55
N PRO A 53 14.84 -28.67 2.35
CA PRO A 53 16.28 -28.78 2.15
C PRO A 53 16.99 -27.48 2.51
N PHE A 54 18.02 -27.54 3.36
CA PHE A 54 18.85 -26.38 3.70
C PHE A 54 20.28 -26.78 4.07
N THR A 55 20.45 -27.93 4.74
CA THR A 55 21.77 -28.46 5.11
C THR A 55 21.97 -29.90 4.62
N TYR A 56 23.23 -30.31 4.44
CA TYR A 56 23.62 -31.70 4.18
C TYR A 56 23.58 -32.59 5.43
N ASP A 57 23.13 -32.05 6.56
CA ASP A 57 23.34 -32.68 7.83
C ASP A 57 22.35 -33.81 8.03
N THR A 58 22.80 -35.05 7.83
CA THR A 58 22.00 -36.24 8.14
C THR A 58 21.85 -36.45 9.64
N GLY A 59 22.58 -35.69 10.47
CA GLY A 59 22.50 -35.74 11.92
C GLY A 59 23.77 -35.26 12.63
N SER A 60 23.77 -34.04 13.16
CA SER A 60 24.86 -33.50 13.97
C SER A 60 24.35 -32.87 15.26
N TYR A 61 25.22 -32.82 16.27
CA TYR A 61 24.94 -32.06 17.47
C TYR A 61 25.43 -30.63 17.29
N ILE A 62 24.55 -29.67 17.53
CA ILE A 62 24.91 -28.26 17.69
C ILE A 62 24.88 -27.90 19.16
N GLN A 63 25.81 -27.03 19.55
CA GLN A 63 25.90 -26.47 20.89
C GLN A 63 25.47 -24.99 20.81
N CYS A 64 24.46 -24.62 21.58
CA CYS A 64 23.93 -23.26 21.66
C CYS A 64 24.24 -22.69 23.06
N GLY A 65 25.29 -21.87 23.17
CA GLY A 65 25.80 -21.40 24.46
C GLY A 65 26.41 -22.54 25.31
N ASP A 66 26.59 -22.29 26.60
CA ASP A 66 27.40 -23.19 27.45
C ASP A 66 26.69 -24.48 27.89
N GLN A 67 25.35 -24.55 27.82
CA GLN A 67 24.57 -25.63 28.44
C GLN A 67 23.50 -26.27 27.55
N THR A 68 23.22 -25.72 26.36
CA THR A 68 22.12 -26.22 25.50
C THR A 68 22.69 -26.93 24.28
N ARG A 69 22.22 -28.16 24.05
CA ARG A 69 22.57 -28.95 22.86
C ARG A 69 21.34 -29.43 22.13
N CYS A 70 21.36 -29.37 20.81
CA CYS A 70 20.30 -29.89 19.95
C CYS A 70 20.90 -30.81 18.89
N PHE A 71 20.13 -31.80 18.44
CA PHE A 71 20.50 -32.63 17.30
C PHE A 71 19.77 -32.11 16.06
N ILE A 72 20.50 -31.69 15.03
CA ILE A 72 19.94 -31.20 13.77
C ILE A 72 20.04 -32.28 12.71
N SER A 73 18.97 -32.47 11.95
CA SER A 73 18.96 -33.34 10.79
C SER A 73 18.09 -32.79 9.66
N ASN A 74 18.37 -33.19 8.42
CA ASN A 74 17.49 -33.02 7.25
C ASN A 74 16.62 -34.27 6.98
N ILE A 75 16.69 -35.29 7.83
CA ILE A 75 15.93 -36.54 7.67
C ILE A 75 14.54 -36.40 8.32
N ARG A 76 13.51 -36.31 7.48
CA ARG A 76 12.11 -36.18 7.91
C ARG A 76 11.60 -37.32 8.79
N LYS A 77 12.17 -38.54 8.66
CA LYS A 77 11.81 -39.71 9.49
C LYS A 77 12.11 -39.53 10.99
N TYR A 78 12.92 -38.55 11.39
CA TYR A 78 13.10 -38.23 12.82
C TYR A 78 11.85 -37.63 13.47
N ARG A 79 10.85 -37.22 12.70
CA ARG A 79 9.54 -36.81 13.25
C ARG A 79 8.94 -37.86 14.18
N ASP A 80 9.12 -39.14 13.86
CA ASP A 80 8.56 -40.27 14.63
C ASP A 80 9.40 -40.63 15.87
N ASN A 81 10.52 -39.91 16.11
CA ASN A 81 11.36 -40.13 17.27
C ASN A 81 10.78 -39.43 18.52
N LYS A 82 10.86 -40.09 19.67
CA LYS A 82 10.39 -39.54 20.96
C LYS A 82 11.04 -38.22 21.38
N ASP A 83 12.26 -37.95 20.89
CA ASP A 83 13.06 -36.76 21.23
C ASP A 83 12.85 -35.63 20.17
N PHE A 84 11.93 -35.80 19.21
CA PHE A 84 11.56 -34.79 18.22
C PHE A 84 10.94 -33.55 18.87
N SER A 85 11.30 -32.35 18.38
CA SER A 85 10.86 -31.10 19.00
C SER A 85 10.42 -30.01 18.01
N ALA A 86 11.09 -29.85 16.87
CA ALA A 86 10.75 -28.76 15.96
C ALA A 86 11.05 -29.04 14.49
N PHE A 87 10.27 -28.40 13.62
CA PHE A 87 10.54 -28.29 12.19
C PHE A 87 11.19 -26.94 11.89
N LEU A 88 12.23 -26.96 11.08
CA LEU A 88 12.90 -25.79 10.52
C LEU A 88 12.55 -25.70 9.03
N PHE A 89 12.17 -24.52 8.57
CA PHE A 89 11.78 -24.25 7.19
C PHE A 89 12.65 -23.14 6.62
N TYR A 90 13.18 -23.38 5.43
CA TYR A 90 13.90 -22.42 4.62
C TYR A 90 12.91 -21.87 3.60
N GLY A 91 12.70 -20.55 3.65
CA GLY A 91 11.60 -19.91 2.93
C GLY A 91 11.68 -20.11 1.42
N THR A 92 12.89 -20.08 0.84
CA THR A 92 13.06 -20.25 -0.61
C THR A 92 12.51 -21.59 -1.12
N ASP A 93 12.70 -22.67 -0.36
CA ASP A 93 12.26 -24.02 -0.71
C ASP A 93 10.93 -24.43 -0.04
N PHE A 94 10.21 -23.46 0.54
CA PHE A 94 8.96 -23.72 1.23
C PHE A 94 7.78 -23.87 0.27
N HIS A 95 7.02 -24.96 0.42
CA HIS A 95 5.81 -25.23 -0.35
C HIS A 95 4.65 -25.66 0.53
N LEU A 96 3.48 -25.04 0.33
CA LEU A 96 2.26 -25.31 1.11
C LEU A 96 1.75 -26.76 1.02
N TYR A 97 1.99 -27.43 -0.10
CA TYR A 97 1.58 -28.83 -0.28
C TYR A 97 2.52 -29.82 0.43
N ASP A 98 3.69 -29.37 0.90
CA ASP A 98 4.72 -30.21 1.53
C ASP A 98 4.85 -29.91 3.03
N LEU A 99 3.73 -29.60 3.68
CA LEU A 99 3.69 -29.33 5.11
C LEU A 99 3.64 -30.63 5.94
N PRO A 100 4.30 -30.69 7.12
CA PRO A 100 4.21 -31.83 8.03
C PRO A 100 2.85 -31.83 8.74
N LEU A 101 1.81 -32.28 8.05
CA LEU A 101 0.45 -32.38 8.57
C LEU A 101 0.10 -33.81 9.04
N PRO A 102 -0.83 -33.97 10.02
CA PRO A 102 -1.39 -32.91 10.86
C PRO A 102 -0.32 -32.37 11.81
N ARG A 103 -0.45 -31.10 12.23
CA ARG A 103 0.48 -30.49 13.20
C ARG A 103 0.01 -30.75 14.62
N TYR A 104 0.90 -31.25 15.48
CA TYR A 104 0.62 -31.47 16.90
C TYR A 104 1.10 -30.32 17.79
N GLN A 105 0.48 -30.12 18.95
CA GLN A 105 0.72 -28.96 19.83
C GLN A 105 2.19 -28.83 20.32
N HIS A 106 2.91 -29.95 20.42
CA HIS A 106 4.32 -29.96 20.83
C HIS A 106 5.29 -29.68 19.66
N GLU A 107 4.83 -29.70 18.41
CA GLU A 107 5.66 -29.49 17.22
C GLU A 107 5.81 -27.98 16.93
N GLN A 108 6.97 -27.43 17.31
CA GLN A 108 7.33 -26.05 16.99
C GLN A 108 7.75 -25.91 15.53
N TRP A 109 7.43 -24.79 14.91
CA TRP A 109 7.81 -24.49 13.52
C TRP A 109 8.65 -23.22 13.51
N ALA A 110 9.83 -23.25 12.88
CA ALA A 110 10.70 -22.09 12.73
C ALA A 110 10.96 -21.79 11.26
N LEU A 111 10.92 -20.51 10.88
CA LEU A 111 11.19 -20.03 9.53
C LEU A 111 12.54 -19.32 9.46
N LEU A 112 13.35 -19.64 8.45
CA LEU A 112 14.49 -18.83 8.00
C LEU A 112 14.17 -18.32 6.58
N HIS A 113 14.07 -17.00 6.39
CA HIS A 113 13.83 -16.39 5.09
C HIS A 113 14.48 -14.99 4.98
N GLU A 114 15.65 -14.97 4.39
CA GLU A 114 16.50 -13.79 4.16
C GLU A 114 16.15 -13.02 2.88
N GLU A 115 15.36 -13.62 2.00
CA GLU A 115 15.03 -13.08 0.68
C GLU A 115 13.73 -12.28 0.67
N SER A 116 13.58 -11.37 -0.30
CA SER A 116 12.33 -10.63 -0.47
C SER A 116 11.14 -11.56 -0.79
N PRO A 117 9.88 -11.10 -0.59
CA PRO A 117 8.70 -11.88 -0.94
C PRO A 117 8.60 -12.27 -2.43
N LYS A 118 9.38 -11.65 -3.32
CA LYS A 118 9.55 -12.10 -4.71
C LYS A 118 10.01 -13.56 -4.78
N ASN A 119 10.90 -13.94 -3.87
CA ASN A 119 11.50 -15.27 -3.84
C ASN A 119 10.45 -16.32 -3.43
N ASN A 120 9.66 -16.04 -2.39
CA ASN A 120 8.50 -16.84 -2.06
C ASN A 120 7.33 -15.98 -1.56
N TYR A 121 6.36 -15.75 -2.45
CA TYR A 121 5.21 -14.90 -2.18
C TYR A 121 4.34 -15.40 -1.02
N ALA A 122 4.44 -16.68 -0.63
CA ALA A 122 3.69 -17.23 0.49
C ALA A 122 3.94 -16.45 1.80
N PHE A 123 5.14 -15.91 2.01
CA PHE A 123 5.48 -15.13 3.20
C PHE A 123 5.00 -13.68 3.16
N SER A 124 4.31 -13.28 2.08
CA SER A 124 3.55 -12.01 2.07
C SER A 124 2.25 -12.11 2.86
N PHE A 125 1.83 -13.33 3.25
CA PHE A 125 0.57 -13.58 3.93
C PHE A 125 0.77 -13.77 5.42
N GLU A 126 0.06 -12.98 6.22
CA GLU A 126 0.05 -13.13 7.68
C GLU A 126 -0.39 -14.54 8.10
N SER A 127 -1.36 -15.14 7.40
CA SER A 127 -1.83 -16.51 7.68
C SER A 127 -0.75 -17.58 7.52
N ILE A 128 0.26 -17.33 6.68
CA ILE A 128 1.41 -18.22 6.51
C ILE A 128 2.46 -17.89 7.57
N MET A 129 2.75 -16.61 7.78
CA MET A 129 3.70 -16.17 8.81
C MET A 129 3.28 -16.62 10.22
N SER A 130 1.99 -16.60 10.54
CA SER A 130 1.42 -17.03 11.81
C SER A 130 1.53 -18.54 12.05
N MET A 131 1.95 -19.32 11.05
CA MET A 131 2.22 -20.75 11.22
C MET A 131 3.54 -20.99 11.95
N PHE A 132 4.47 -20.03 11.95
CA PHE A 132 5.79 -20.20 12.55
C PHE A 132 5.80 -19.62 13.97
N ASN A 133 6.35 -20.38 14.91
CA ASN A 133 6.58 -19.94 16.29
C ASN A 133 7.83 -19.08 16.41
N HIS A 134 8.78 -19.29 15.52
CA HIS A 134 10.06 -18.60 15.49
C HIS A 134 10.37 -18.15 14.08
N THR A 135 10.86 -16.93 13.91
CA THR A 135 11.21 -16.39 12.59
C THR A 135 12.61 -15.79 12.59
N ALA A 136 13.37 -16.09 11.56
CA ALA A 136 14.62 -15.42 11.20
C ALA A 136 14.44 -14.83 9.80
N THR A 137 14.17 -13.53 9.70
CA THR A 137 13.84 -12.86 8.43
C THR A 137 14.47 -11.49 8.33
N PHE A 138 14.45 -10.87 7.15
CA PHE A 138 14.88 -9.48 6.96
C PHE A 138 14.01 -8.46 7.72
N LYS A 139 12.90 -8.85 8.37
CA LYS A 139 12.09 -7.95 9.19
C LYS A 139 12.73 -7.69 10.55
N ARG A 140 12.75 -6.43 10.98
CA ARG A 140 13.30 -6.02 12.29
C ARG A 140 12.58 -6.63 13.51
N HIS A 141 11.33 -7.05 13.31
CA HIS A 141 10.47 -7.63 14.36
C HIS A 141 10.50 -9.17 14.37
N SER A 142 11.33 -9.78 13.53
CA SER A 142 11.58 -11.23 13.57
C SER A 142 12.26 -11.62 14.89
N ASP A 143 12.06 -12.84 15.39
CA ASP A 143 12.78 -13.32 16.59
C ASP A 143 14.30 -13.25 16.43
N VAL A 144 14.79 -13.49 15.22
CA VAL A 144 16.18 -13.28 14.81
C VAL A 144 16.21 -12.37 13.57
N PRO A 145 16.30 -11.03 13.74
CA PRO A 145 16.34 -10.10 12.62
C PRO A 145 17.62 -10.26 11.78
N LEU A 146 17.48 -10.36 10.47
CA LEU A 146 18.59 -10.53 9.53
C LEU A 146 19.01 -9.21 8.85
N THR A 147 18.55 -8.07 9.35
CA THR A 147 18.76 -6.74 8.74
C THR A 147 20.23 -6.31 8.67
N THR A 148 21.05 -6.88 9.55
CA THR A 148 22.50 -6.64 9.63
C THR A 148 23.33 -7.87 9.28
N GLN A 149 22.74 -8.91 8.67
CA GLN A 149 23.45 -10.17 8.39
C GLN A 149 24.70 -9.99 7.50
N TRP A 150 24.75 -8.90 6.74
CA TRP A 150 25.86 -8.52 5.85
C TRP A 150 26.83 -7.51 6.48
N LEU A 151 26.68 -7.22 7.77
CA LEU A 151 27.58 -6.39 8.56
C LEU A 151 28.05 -7.20 9.77
N ALA A 152 29.27 -7.75 9.70
CA ALA A 152 29.76 -8.64 10.74
C ALA A 152 29.95 -7.89 12.07
N SER A 153 30.45 -6.66 12.00
CA SER A 153 30.58 -5.79 13.16
C SER A 153 30.45 -4.31 12.82
N ILE A 154 30.17 -3.47 13.83
CA ILE A 154 30.26 -2.01 13.67
C ILE A 154 31.67 -1.58 13.25
N ASP A 155 32.72 -2.29 13.68
CA ASP A 155 34.10 -1.97 13.33
C ASP A 155 34.36 -2.07 11.82
N ASP A 156 33.58 -2.89 11.09
CA ASP A 156 33.67 -3.00 9.63
C ASP A 156 33.29 -1.69 8.92
N LEU A 157 32.51 -0.80 9.56
CA LEU A 157 32.20 0.53 9.04
C LEU A 157 33.31 1.55 9.30
N LEU A 158 34.18 1.26 10.27
CA LEU A 158 35.30 2.11 10.64
C LEU A 158 36.59 1.70 9.92
N ASP A 159 36.63 0.49 9.36
CA ASP A 159 37.76 -0.05 8.61
C ASP A 159 38.12 0.85 7.41
N GLN A 160 39.38 1.31 7.38
CA GLN A 160 39.91 2.18 6.33
C GLN A 160 40.60 1.40 5.20
N THR A 161 40.66 0.07 5.29
CA THR A 161 41.43 -0.79 4.36
C THR A 161 41.05 -0.60 2.89
N TYR A 162 39.77 -0.37 2.62
CA TYR A 162 39.21 -0.22 1.26
C TYR A 162 38.72 1.20 0.94
N VAL A 163 38.91 2.14 1.86
CA VAL A 163 38.47 3.53 1.69
C VAL A 163 39.46 4.27 0.80
N ILE A 164 38.95 4.87 -0.29
CA ILE A 164 39.73 5.68 -1.24
C ILE A 164 39.33 7.15 -1.11
N ASP A 165 40.30 8.06 -1.08
CA ASP A 165 40.04 9.50 -0.98
C ASP A 165 39.31 10.05 -2.22
N ILE A 166 38.47 11.06 -2.04
CA ILE A 166 37.66 11.66 -3.10
C ILE A 166 38.48 12.22 -4.28
N LYS A 167 39.70 12.72 -4.03
CA LYS A 167 40.60 13.22 -5.09
C LYS A 167 41.13 12.06 -5.93
N GLU A 168 41.43 10.93 -5.29
CA GLU A 168 41.86 9.72 -5.97
C GLU A 168 40.70 9.10 -6.77
N LYS A 169 39.50 8.96 -6.19
CA LYS A 169 38.27 8.57 -6.91
C LYS A 169 38.03 9.43 -8.16
N THR A 170 38.28 10.74 -8.06
CA THR A 170 38.16 11.67 -9.20
C THR A 170 39.21 11.40 -10.27
N SER A 171 40.45 11.09 -9.88
CA SER A 171 41.54 10.78 -10.81
C SER A 171 41.29 9.47 -11.55
N LEU A 172 40.73 8.46 -10.87
CA LEU A 172 40.38 7.15 -11.45
C LEU A 172 39.34 7.25 -12.57
N GLN A 173 38.43 8.23 -12.53
CA GLN A 173 37.50 8.48 -13.64
C GLN A 173 38.21 8.78 -14.96
N THR A 174 39.38 9.43 -14.91
CA THR A 174 40.17 9.74 -16.10
C THR A 174 41.18 8.64 -16.43
N ILE A 175 41.85 8.09 -15.41
CA ILE A 175 42.95 7.11 -15.59
C ILE A 175 42.41 5.74 -16.01
N GLU A 176 41.36 5.26 -15.36
CA GLU A 176 40.76 3.95 -15.60
C GLU A 176 39.46 4.03 -16.42
N ASN A 177 39.08 5.23 -16.89
CA ASN A 177 37.82 5.49 -17.59
C ASN A 177 36.60 4.96 -16.81
N LEU A 178 36.52 5.30 -15.51
CA LEU A 178 35.41 4.94 -14.64
C LEU A 178 34.31 6.01 -14.67
N ALA A 179 33.07 5.57 -14.63
CA ALA A 179 31.93 6.43 -14.33
C ALA A 179 31.97 6.91 -12.87
N PRO A 180 31.27 8.01 -12.52
CA PRO A 180 31.12 8.42 -11.12
C PRO A 180 30.23 7.47 -10.29
N ILE A 181 29.36 6.71 -10.95
CA ILE A 181 28.37 5.83 -10.32
C ILE A 181 28.61 4.38 -10.74
N ILE A 182 28.59 3.46 -9.78
CA ILE A 182 28.59 2.02 -10.02
C ILE A 182 27.21 1.42 -9.78
N TYR A 183 26.81 0.48 -10.64
CA TYR A 183 25.67 -0.41 -10.47
C TYR A 183 26.14 -1.85 -10.66
N ILE A 184 25.84 -2.74 -9.71
CA ILE A 184 26.24 -4.16 -9.77
C ILE A 184 25.00 -5.02 -9.55
N GLN A 185 24.48 -5.65 -10.61
CA GLN A 185 23.29 -6.47 -10.50
C GLN A 185 23.19 -7.56 -11.59
N SER A 186 22.68 -8.73 -11.20
CA SER A 186 22.49 -9.87 -12.11
C SER A 186 21.05 -10.36 -12.23
N ASP A 187 20.15 -9.92 -11.35
CA ASP A 187 18.71 -10.17 -11.46
C ASP A 187 18.01 -8.93 -12.03
N CYS A 188 17.57 -9.00 -13.29
CA CYS A 188 17.07 -7.85 -14.05
C CYS A 188 15.55 -7.80 -14.14
N PHE A 189 14.86 -8.81 -13.60
CA PHE A 189 13.41 -8.94 -13.66
C PHE A 189 12.85 -8.84 -12.25
N THR A 190 12.88 -7.64 -11.69
CA THR A 190 12.54 -7.41 -10.27
C THR A 190 11.26 -6.59 -10.11
N PRO A 191 10.39 -6.90 -9.13
CA PRO A 191 9.19 -6.11 -8.81
C PRO A 191 9.46 -4.64 -8.45
N SER A 192 10.72 -4.29 -8.14
CA SER A 192 11.15 -2.92 -7.92
C SER A 192 11.28 -2.08 -9.20
N ASP A 193 11.29 -2.70 -10.39
CA ASP A 193 11.49 -2.02 -11.68
C ASP A 193 12.76 -1.16 -11.76
N ARG A 194 13.74 -1.41 -10.87
CA ARG A 194 14.93 -0.57 -10.69
C ARG A 194 15.72 -0.34 -11.97
N ASP A 195 15.81 -1.33 -12.84
CA ASP A 195 16.60 -1.24 -14.07
C ASP A 195 16.00 -0.23 -15.06
N LEU A 196 14.69 0.04 -15.00
CA LEU A 196 14.05 1.07 -15.82
C LEU A 196 14.49 2.47 -15.39
N TYR A 197 14.53 2.73 -14.07
CA TYR A 197 15.06 3.98 -13.53
C TYR A 197 16.51 4.18 -13.91
N ILE A 198 17.34 3.15 -13.72
CA ILE A 198 18.77 3.25 -13.97
C ILE A 198 19.04 3.47 -15.46
N LYS A 199 18.31 2.78 -16.35
CA LYS A 199 18.40 3.00 -17.79
C LYS A 199 18.07 4.45 -18.18
N GLU A 200 17.09 5.07 -17.55
CA GLU A 200 16.77 6.48 -17.77
C GLU A 200 17.86 7.39 -17.20
N LEU A 201 18.33 7.12 -15.98
CA LEU A 201 19.40 7.88 -15.32
C LEU A 201 20.70 7.86 -16.13
N MET A 202 21.04 6.73 -16.77
CA MET A 202 22.20 6.57 -17.66
C MET A 202 22.21 7.57 -18.84
N LYS A 203 21.07 8.18 -19.20
CA LYS A 203 21.00 9.21 -20.24
C LYS A 203 21.57 10.55 -19.78
N TYR A 204 21.56 10.81 -18.47
CA TYR A 204 21.92 12.10 -17.88
C TYR A 204 23.28 12.06 -17.18
N ILE A 205 23.69 10.89 -16.70
CA ILE A 205 24.97 10.69 -16.02
C ILE A 205 25.57 9.34 -16.40
N PRO A 206 26.89 9.24 -16.66
CA PRO A 206 27.53 7.95 -16.89
C PRO A 206 27.43 7.05 -15.66
N ILE A 207 27.11 5.77 -15.90
CA ILE A 207 27.03 4.72 -14.87
C ILE A 207 27.76 3.51 -15.40
N ASP A 208 28.68 2.95 -14.62
CA ASP A 208 29.30 1.67 -14.91
C ASP A 208 28.43 0.56 -14.33
N SER A 209 27.85 -0.26 -15.21
CA SER A 209 26.95 -1.35 -14.88
C SER A 209 27.62 -2.69 -15.11
N TYR A 210 27.80 -3.43 -14.01
CA TYR A 210 28.39 -4.76 -13.95
C TYR A 210 27.33 -5.82 -13.64
N GLY A 211 27.55 -7.04 -14.10
CA GLY A 211 26.64 -8.17 -13.87
C GLY A 211 25.88 -8.54 -15.14
N SER A 212 24.62 -8.92 -15.02
CA SER A 212 23.78 -9.25 -16.20
C SER A 212 22.86 -8.10 -16.61
N CYS A 213 22.63 -7.13 -15.72
CA CYS A 213 21.65 -6.06 -15.93
C CYS A 213 22.33 -4.79 -16.45
N LEU A 214 21.72 -4.17 -17.47
CA LEU A 214 22.21 -2.94 -18.12
C LEU A 214 23.71 -2.97 -18.46
N HIS A 215 24.25 -4.18 -18.69
CA HIS A 215 25.66 -4.50 -18.76
C HIS A 215 26.41 -3.64 -19.78
N ASN A 216 27.27 -2.76 -19.30
CA ASN A 216 28.12 -1.92 -20.15
C ASN A 216 29.60 -2.02 -19.78
N LYS A 217 29.94 -2.78 -18.73
CA LYS A 217 31.32 -2.97 -18.26
C LYS A 217 31.52 -4.37 -17.71
N ASP A 218 32.59 -5.02 -18.16
CA ASP A 218 32.92 -6.35 -17.68
C ASP A 218 33.61 -6.29 -16.31
N LEU A 219 33.24 -7.23 -15.43
CA LEU A 219 33.98 -7.44 -14.19
C LEU A 219 35.45 -7.79 -14.48
N PRO A 220 36.40 -7.37 -13.63
CA PRO A 220 37.78 -7.86 -13.65
C PRO A 220 37.86 -9.39 -13.66
N GLU A 221 38.90 -9.96 -14.27
CA GLU A 221 39.00 -11.42 -14.49
C GLU A 221 38.96 -12.24 -13.19
N ASN A 222 39.52 -11.71 -12.11
CA ASN A 222 39.45 -12.27 -10.75
C ASN A 222 38.04 -12.27 -10.14
N LEU A 223 37.08 -11.55 -10.74
CA LEU A 223 35.69 -11.43 -10.32
C LEU A 223 34.70 -12.12 -11.28
N ARG A 224 35.18 -12.81 -12.34
CA ARG A 224 34.33 -13.43 -13.39
C ARG A 224 33.84 -14.85 -13.10
N ILE A 225 34.32 -15.51 -12.03
CA ILE A 225 33.95 -16.89 -11.67
C ILE A 225 32.89 -16.86 -10.56
N PRO A 226 31.75 -17.56 -10.69
CA PRO A 226 30.70 -17.55 -9.68
C PRO A 226 31.04 -18.56 -8.57
N VAL A 227 31.81 -18.15 -7.56
CA VAL A 227 31.97 -18.91 -6.31
C VAL A 227 32.17 -17.92 -5.16
N GLU A 228 31.16 -17.81 -4.27
CA GLU A 228 31.29 -17.37 -2.86
C GLU A 228 32.17 -16.12 -2.63
N THR A 229 31.71 -14.89 -2.77
CA THR A 229 30.77 -14.20 -1.88
C THR A 229 30.78 -12.74 -2.38
N MET A 230 29.63 -12.07 -2.41
CA MET A 230 29.56 -10.63 -2.75
C MET A 230 30.26 -9.71 -1.72
N GLU A 231 30.88 -10.33 -0.71
CA GLU A 231 31.68 -9.79 0.40
C GLU A 231 33.20 -10.01 0.24
N HIS A 232 33.67 -10.55 -0.88
CA HIS A 232 35.10 -10.74 -1.13
C HIS A 232 35.84 -9.40 -1.26
N ASP A 233 37.07 -9.33 -0.74
CA ASP A 233 37.93 -8.12 -0.73
C ASP A 233 38.01 -7.40 -2.08
N ASP A 234 38.01 -8.17 -3.17
CA ASP A 234 38.11 -7.61 -4.52
C ASP A 234 36.86 -6.85 -4.98
N ILE A 235 35.67 -7.23 -4.49
CA ILE A 235 34.44 -6.48 -4.72
C ILE A 235 34.46 -5.18 -3.90
N LEU A 236 34.94 -5.22 -2.65
CA LEU A 236 35.10 -4.03 -1.82
C LEU A 236 36.08 -3.04 -2.44
N LYS A 237 37.23 -3.51 -2.94
CA LYS A 237 38.19 -2.69 -3.70
C LYS A 237 37.56 -2.07 -4.94
N LEU A 238 36.73 -2.80 -5.68
CA LEU A 238 36.05 -2.29 -6.88
C LEU A 238 35.05 -1.18 -6.51
N VAL A 239 34.16 -1.42 -5.54
CA VAL A 239 33.14 -0.44 -5.11
C VAL A 239 33.81 0.80 -4.48
N GLY A 240 34.93 0.61 -3.78
CA GLY A 240 35.74 1.68 -3.21
C GLY A 240 36.31 2.65 -4.23
N LYS A 241 36.41 2.31 -5.53
CA LYS A 241 36.87 3.24 -6.58
C LYS A 241 35.82 4.29 -6.99
N TYR A 242 34.55 4.07 -6.68
CA TYR A 242 33.45 4.92 -7.15
C TYR A 242 33.02 5.94 -6.10
N LYS A 243 32.42 7.05 -6.55
CA LYS A 243 31.89 8.08 -5.64
C LYS A 243 30.53 7.68 -5.08
N PHE A 244 29.69 7.11 -5.94
CA PHE A 244 28.34 6.67 -5.62
C PHE A 244 28.12 5.23 -6.05
N ALA A 245 27.30 4.51 -5.29
CA ALA A 245 26.84 3.17 -5.65
C ALA A 245 25.31 3.11 -5.62
N LEU A 246 24.69 2.58 -6.69
CA LEU A 246 23.26 2.33 -6.73
C LEU A 246 22.92 1.06 -5.94
N ALA A 247 22.37 1.26 -4.74
CA ALA A 247 21.99 0.24 -3.76
C ALA A 247 20.49 -0.05 -3.84
N PHE A 248 20.03 -0.52 -5.00
CA PHE A 248 18.60 -0.74 -5.28
C PHE A 248 18.22 -2.20 -5.06
N GLU A 249 17.19 -2.45 -4.25
CA GLU A 249 16.77 -3.80 -3.90
C GLU A 249 15.91 -4.49 -4.96
N ASN A 250 15.80 -5.81 -4.85
CA ASN A 250 14.99 -6.64 -5.75
C ASN A 250 13.47 -6.40 -5.55
N ALA A 251 13.05 -5.86 -4.42
CA ALA A 251 11.65 -5.56 -4.13
C ALA A 251 11.57 -4.33 -3.25
N VAL A 252 10.42 -3.65 -3.28
CA VAL A 252 10.10 -2.57 -2.34
C VAL A 252 9.45 -3.20 -1.11
N CYS A 253 10.18 -3.29 -0.01
CA CYS A 253 9.79 -3.95 1.23
C CYS A 253 10.39 -3.24 2.45
N THR A 254 9.57 -2.96 3.45
CA THR A 254 10.01 -2.45 4.76
C THR A 254 11.04 -3.39 5.38
N ASP A 255 12.13 -2.81 5.88
CA ASP A 255 13.30 -3.47 6.48
C ASP A 255 14.14 -4.36 5.54
N TYR A 256 13.81 -4.47 4.24
CA TYR A 256 14.60 -5.27 3.31
C TYR A 256 15.90 -4.56 2.93
N ILE A 257 16.91 -4.72 3.77
CA ILE A 257 18.24 -4.13 3.64
C ILE A 257 19.24 -5.25 3.46
N THR A 258 19.98 -5.20 2.35
CA THR A 258 20.91 -6.27 1.97
C THR A 258 22.36 -5.77 1.86
N GLU A 259 23.26 -6.61 1.38
CA GLU A 259 24.65 -6.26 1.08
C GLU A 259 24.77 -5.04 0.16
N LYS A 260 23.75 -4.77 -0.67
CA LYS A 260 23.73 -3.63 -1.60
C LYS A 260 23.86 -2.30 -0.86
N PHE A 261 23.31 -2.20 0.35
CA PHE A 261 23.41 -1.04 1.21
C PHE A 261 24.70 -1.01 2.03
N TRP A 262 25.05 -2.12 2.69
CA TRP A 262 26.18 -2.17 3.62
C TRP A 262 27.55 -2.07 2.92
N ARG A 263 27.69 -2.72 1.76
CA ARG A 263 28.95 -2.75 1.00
C ARG A 263 29.51 -1.36 0.65
N PRO A 264 28.76 -0.42 0.05
CA PRO A 264 29.29 0.91 -0.27
C PRO A 264 29.66 1.72 0.98
N LEU A 265 28.88 1.59 2.07
CA LEU A 265 29.20 2.28 3.33
C LEU A 265 30.55 1.85 3.91
N ARG A 266 30.83 0.54 3.91
CA ARG A 266 32.11 -0.03 4.41
C ARG A 266 33.36 0.48 3.68
N VAL A 267 33.21 1.01 2.47
CA VAL A 267 34.35 1.45 1.62
C VAL A 267 34.35 2.96 1.37
N GLY A 268 33.54 3.72 2.12
CA GLY A 268 33.44 5.18 1.99
C GLY A 268 32.87 5.63 0.64
N THR A 269 31.99 4.82 0.03
CA THR A 269 31.22 5.15 -1.17
C THR A 269 29.79 5.48 -0.77
N ILE A 270 29.22 6.56 -1.30
CA ILE A 270 27.88 7.01 -0.90
C ILE A 270 26.83 6.11 -1.57
N PRO A 271 25.97 5.40 -0.80
CA PRO A 271 24.90 4.63 -1.39
C PRO A 271 23.74 5.54 -1.83
N ILE A 272 23.25 5.31 -3.03
CA ILE A 272 21.97 5.83 -3.54
C ILE A 272 20.98 4.68 -3.41
N VAL A 273 20.00 4.82 -2.52
CA VAL A 273 19.19 3.69 -2.03
C VAL A 273 17.75 3.74 -2.56
N TYR A 274 17.21 2.56 -2.83
CA TYR A 274 15.80 2.34 -3.18
C TYR A 274 15.40 0.90 -2.84
N GLY A 275 14.25 0.70 -2.19
CA GLY A 275 13.76 -0.64 -1.85
C GLY A 275 13.22 -0.81 -0.43
N SER A 276 13.78 -0.12 0.56
CA SER A 276 13.24 -0.07 1.92
C SER A 276 12.86 1.36 2.28
N ASP A 277 11.76 1.54 3.02
CA ASP A 277 11.33 2.80 3.60
C ASP A 277 12.02 3.09 4.96
N GLN A 278 12.82 2.15 5.47
CA GLN A 278 13.42 2.21 6.81
C GLN A 278 14.94 2.40 6.82
N PHE A 279 15.61 2.68 5.69
CA PHE A 279 17.07 2.91 5.66
C PHE A 279 17.52 3.97 6.68
N GLN A 280 16.70 5.01 6.89
CA GLN A 280 16.97 6.11 7.82
C GLN A 280 17.01 5.70 9.29
N ARG A 281 16.43 4.56 9.67
CA ARG A 281 16.43 4.09 11.05
C ARG A 281 17.70 3.35 11.47
N TYR A 282 18.56 2.99 10.52
CA TYR A 282 19.83 2.29 10.79
C TYR A 282 21.03 3.23 10.89
N LEU A 283 20.84 4.53 10.61
CA LEU A 283 21.86 5.56 10.69
C LEU A 283 21.36 6.68 11.61
N ASP A 284 22.12 7.02 12.65
CA ASP A 284 21.86 8.20 13.48
C ASP A 284 22.05 9.45 12.60
N TYR A 285 20.93 10.02 12.18
CA TYR A 285 20.71 10.84 10.97
C TYR A 285 21.69 12.03 10.74
N ASP A 286 22.46 11.96 9.64
CA ASP A 286 22.90 13.12 8.84
C ASP A 286 22.44 12.92 7.37
N PRO A 287 21.62 13.82 6.79
CA PRO A 287 21.11 13.71 5.42
C PRO A 287 22.19 13.77 4.32
N HIS A 288 23.47 13.97 4.67
CA HIS A 288 24.58 13.93 3.72
C HIS A 288 25.19 12.54 3.52
N ASP A 289 24.85 11.54 4.35
CA ASP A 289 25.49 10.22 4.33
C ASP A 289 24.93 9.26 3.27
N ILE A 290 23.67 9.48 2.83
CA ILE A 290 22.98 8.66 1.81
C ILE A 290 22.11 9.53 0.90
N VAL A 291 21.83 9.05 -0.32
CA VAL A 291 20.82 9.66 -1.20
C VAL A 291 19.59 8.76 -1.27
N TYR A 292 18.47 9.23 -0.72
CA TYR A 292 17.22 8.48 -0.66
C TYR A 292 16.26 8.88 -1.80
N ILE A 293 15.76 7.89 -2.53
CA ILE A 293 14.78 8.12 -3.62
C ILE A 293 13.43 7.57 -3.16
N THR A 294 12.52 8.48 -2.81
CA THR A 294 11.17 8.18 -2.29
C THR A 294 10.17 7.79 -3.38
N GLU A 295 10.29 8.33 -4.59
CA GLU A 295 9.24 8.27 -5.61
C GLU A 295 9.81 8.01 -7.01
N ILE A 296 10.18 6.76 -7.27
CA ILE A 296 10.62 6.28 -8.59
C ILE A 296 9.44 6.15 -9.57
N ARG A 297 8.26 5.72 -9.09
CA ARG A 297 7.08 5.44 -9.94
C ARG A 297 6.57 6.71 -10.64
N GLN A 298 6.14 7.74 -9.90
CA GLN A 298 5.50 8.93 -10.48
C GLN A 298 6.35 9.68 -11.53
N ALA A 299 7.68 9.73 -11.39
CA ALA A 299 8.56 10.48 -12.31
C ALA A 299 8.98 9.69 -13.57
N LEU A 300 9.03 8.36 -13.53
CA LEU A 300 9.45 7.53 -14.66
C LEU A 300 8.32 7.14 -15.59
N ASP A 301 7.12 7.02 -15.06
CA ASP A 301 6.08 6.20 -15.67
C ASP A 301 5.52 6.76 -17.00
N ARG A 302 5.47 8.08 -17.19
CA ARG A 302 5.10 8.68 -18.48
C ARG A 302 6.21 8.54 -19.53
N SER A 303 7.47 8.69 -19.11
CA SER A 303 8.62 8.57 -20.00
C SER A 303 8.86 7.14 -20.48
N ILE A 304 8.57 6.13 -19.64
CA ILE A 304 8.64 4.71 -20.00
C ILE A 304 7.57 4.39 -21.04
N LEU A 305 6.33 4.85 -20.82
CA LEU A 305 5.23 4.70 -21.78
C LEU A 305 5.58 5.37 -23.11
N ASP A 306 6.10 6.60 -23.06
CA ASP A 306 6.51 7.36 -24.25
C ASP A 306 7.66 6.67 -24.99
N ASN A 307 8.64 6.10 -24.29
CA ASN A 307 9.73 5.34 -24.90
C ASN A 307 9.23 4.04 -25.53
N TYR A 308 8.37 3.28 -24.82
CA TYR A 308 7.73 2.08 -25.36
C TYR A 308 6.93 2.40 -26.62
N ILE A 309 6.21 3.53 -26.64
CA ILE A 309 5.45 3.99 -27.80
C ILE A 309 6.37 4.44 -28.94
N LYS A 310 7.48 5.15 -28.65
CA LYS A 310 8.46 5.64 -29.64
C LYS A 310 9.17 4.50 -30.37
N ASP A 311 9.40 3.38 -29.70
CA ASP A 311 10.08 2.21 -30.27
C ASP A 311 9.17 1.36 -31.18
N LYS A 312 7.90 1.75 -31.36
CA LYS A 312 6.94 1.07 -32.24
C LYS A 312 6.61 1.95 -33.45
N ASP A 313 6.44 1.31 -34.61
CA ASP A 313 5.93 2.01 -35.78
C ASP A 313 4.48 2.52 -35.56
N GLU A 314 4.05 3.46 -36.39
CA GLU A 314 2.72 4.09 -36.27
C GLU A 314 1.56 3.07 -36.38
N ASN A 315 1.77 1.93 -37.04
CA ASN A 315 0.73 0.94 -37.32
C ASN A 315 0.71 -0.23 -36.31
N TYR A 316 1.71 -0.36 -35.44
CA TYR A 316 1.88 -1.47 -34.52
C TYR A 316 0.62 -1.68 -33.68
N PHE A 317 0.13 -0.60 -33.06
CA PHE A 317 -1.04 -0.66 -32.18
C PHE A 317 -2.34 -0.93 -32.94
N ALA A 318 -2.54 -0.31 -34.11
CA ALA A 318 -3.75 -0.47 -34.91
C ALA A 318 -3.86 -1.87 -35.55
N SER A 319 -2.73 -2.45 -35.96
CA SER A 319 -2.65 -3.75 -36.64
C SER A 319 -2.60 -4.96 -35.70
N ARG A 320 -2.38 -4.74 -34.40
CA ARG A 320 -2.22 -5.82 -33.41
C ARG A 320 -3.52 -6.61 -33.28
N ASN A 321 -3.54 -7.84 -33.76
CA ASN A 321 -4.72 -8.69 -33.66
C ASN A 321 -4.78 -9.36 -32.27
N LEU A 322 -5.55 -8.79 -31.35
CA LEU A 322 -5.67 -9.30 -29.98
C LEU A 322 -6.83 -10.28 -29.83
N SER A 323 -7.83 -10.21 -30.71
CA SER A 323 -9.01 -11.11 -30.73
C SER A 323 -9.83 -11.09 -29.44
N VAL A 324 -9.58 -10.13 -28.55
CA VAL A 324 -10.32 -9.86 -27.30
C VAL A 324 -10.55 -8.35 -27.19
N PRO A 325 -11.60 -7.89 -26.51
CA PRO A 325 -11.82 -6.45 -26.32
C PRO A 325 -10.64 -5.78 -25.60
N ILE A 326 -10.28 -4.59 -26.08
CA ILE A 326 -9.28 -3.74 -25.44
C ILE A 326 -9.97 -2.69 -24.59
N LEU A 327 -9.60 -2.62 -23.32
CA LEU A 327 -9.99 -1.55 -22.41
C LEU A 327 -8.76 -0.69 -22.13
N ILE A 328 -8.93 0.62 -22.22
CA ILE A 328 -7.84 1.58 -22.06
C ILE A 328 -8.07 2.41 -20.81
N TRP A 329 -7.16 2.37 -19.84
CA TRP A 329 -7.11 3.42 -18.82
C TRP A 329 -6.65 4.71 -19.47
N TRP A 330 -7.60 5.60 -19.78
CA TRP A 330 -7.34 6.85 -20.48
C TRP A 330 -6.59 7.83 -19.57
N THR A 331 -7.02 7.89 -18.31
CA THR A 331 -6.27 8.46 -17.19
C THR A 331 -5.53 7.29 -16.53
N PRO A 332 -4.19 7.22 -16.64
CA PRO A 332 -3.44 6.06 -16.17
C PRO A 332 -3.59 5.89 -14.66
N PHE A 333 -4.24 4.81 -14.23
CA PHE A 333 -4.33 4.41 -12.82
C PHE A 333 -3.22 3.41 -12.45
N THR A 334 -2.80 2.61 -13.43
CA THR A 334 -1.64 1.72 -13.38
C THR A 334 -0.60 2.24 -14.41
N TYR A 335 0.44 1.46 -14.74
CA TYR A 335 1.32 1.76 -15.88
C TYR A 335 1.50 0.54 -16.78
N ASP A 336 0.45 -0.26 -16.88
CA ASP A 336 0.42 -1.47 -17.67
C ASP A 336 0.42 -1.13 -19.18
N THR A 337 1.47 -1.54 -19.87
CA THR A 337 1.56 -1.41 -21.34
C THR A 337 0.66 -2.40 -22.06
N GLY A 338 0.14 -3.41 -21.38
CA GLY A 338 -0.72 -4.42 -21.95
C GLY A 338 -0.76 -5.75 -21.18
N SER A 339 -1.83 -6.03 -20.44
CA SER A 339 -2.07 -7.33 -19.80
C SER A 339 -3.41 -7.92 -20.19
N TYR A 340 -3.49 -9.26 -20.12
CA TYR A 340 -4.76 -9.96 -20.28
C TYR A 340 -5.39 -10.21 -18.92
N ILE A 341 -6.65 -9.83 -18.77
CA ILE A 341 -7.46 -10.17 -17.61
C ILE A 341 -8.45 -11.29 -17.95
N ARG A 342 -8.86 -12.03 -16.92
CA ARG A 342 -9.89 -13.07 -16.99
C ARG A 342 -10.94 -12.81 -15.92
N CYS A 343 -12.20 -12.80 -16.32
CA CYS A 343 -13.30 -12.35 -15.49
C CYS A 343 -14.44 -13.36 -15.45
N GLY A 344 -15.06 -13.46 -14.27
CA GLY A 344 -16.25 -14.27 -14.06
C GLY A 344 -16.06 -15.79 -14.19
N ALA A 345 -17.17 -16.51 -13.99
CA ALA A 345 -17.22 -17.96 -14.18
C ALA A 345 -17.08 -18.37 -15.64
N GLU A 346 -17.49 -17.50 -16.56
CA GLU A 346 -17.40 -17.69 -18.02
C GLU A 346 -15.98 -17.46 -18.55
N GLN A 347 -15.03 -17.06 -17.69
CA GLN A 347 -13.62 -16.83 -18.03
C GLN A 347 -13.44 -15.83 -19.18
N THR A 348 -14.30 -14.82 -19.21
CA THR A 348 -14.32 -13.74 -20.20
C THR A 348 -12.97 -13.02 -20.22
N ARG A 349 -12.39 -12.80 -21.39
CA ARG A 349 -11.05 -12.23 -21.56
C ARG A 349 -11.09 -10.83 -22.13
N CYS A 350 -10.31 -9.92 -21.56
CA CYS A 350 -10.03 -8.60 -22.13
C CYS A 350 -8.53 -8.29 -22.04
N PHE A 351 -8.10 -7.31 -22.83
CA PHE A 351 -6.76 -6.75 -22.77
C PHE A 351 -6.82 -5.35 -22.17
N ILE A 352 -6.11 -5.11 -21.07
CA ILE A 352 -6.02 -3.82 -20.40
C ILE A 352 -4.73 -3.14 -20.81
N SER A 353 -4.77 -1.84 -21.10
CA SER A 353 -3.57 -1.06 -21.40
C SER A 353 -3.77 0.41 -21.05
N ASN A 354 -2.67 1.12 -20.83
CA ASN A 354 -2.71 2.57 -20.59
C ASN A 354 -2.23 3.33 -21.84
N ILE A 355 -2.00 2.60 -22.95
CA ILE A 355 -1.57 3.17 -24.22
C ILE A 355 -2.79 3.63 -25.01
N ARG A 356 -2.98 4.94 -25.07
CA ARG A 356 -4.07 5.59 -25.82
C ARG A 356 -4.11 5.25 -27.32
N LYS A 357 -2.96 4.90 -27.92
CA LYS A 357 -2.87 4.46 -29.34
C LYS A 357 -3.66 3.19 -29.65
N TYR A 358 -4.02 2.37 -28.65
CA TYR A 358 -4.92 1.23 -28.89
C TYR A 358 -6.34 1.63 -29.27
N ARG A 359 -6.73 2.91 -29.14
CA ARG A 359 -8.01 3.42 -29.63
C ARG A 359 -8.23 3.12 -31.12
N ASP A 360 -7.16 3.18 -31.92
CA ASP A 360 -7.20 2.94 -33.37
C ASP A 360 -7.27 1.44 -33.74
N ASN A 361 -7.19 0.56 -32.75
CA ASN A 361 -7.28 -0.87 -32.95
C ASN A 361 -8.74 -1.31 -33.13
N LYS A 362 -9.00 -2.20 -34.11
CA LYS A 362 -10.34 -2.75 -34.38
C LYS A 362 -11.00 -3.46 -33.17
N ASP A 363 -10.20 -3.95 -32.23
CA ASP A 363 -10.66 -4.67 -31.05
C ASP A 363 -10.91 -3.74 -29.85
N PHE A 364 -10.71 -2.42 -30.00
CA PHE A 364 -11.00 -1.42 -28.96
C PHE A 364 -12.48 -1.39 -28.55
N SER A 365 -12.77 -1.15 -27.27
CA SER A 365 -14.15 -1.15 -26.77
C SER A 365 -14.46 -0.20 -25.63
N ALA A 366 -13.54 0.08 -24.71
CA ALA A 366 -13.85 0.98 -23.60
C ALA A 366 -12.68 1.82 -23.11
N PHE A 367 -12.98 3.02 -22.64
CA PHE A 367 -12.12 3.85 -21.83
C PHE A 367 -12.48 3.72 -20.35
N LEU A 368 -11.47 3.61 -19.51
CA LEU A 368 -11.55 3.63 -18.06
C LEU A 368 -10.93 4.95 -17.58
N PHE A 369 -11.59 5.63 -16.63
CA PHE A 369 -11.18 6.91 -16.09
C PHE A 369 -11.08 6.84 -14.57
N TYR A 370 -9.99 7.35 -14.02
CA TYR A 370 -9.82 7.67 -12.62
C TYR A 370 -10.26 9.10 -12.40
N GLY A 371 -11.23 9.31 -11.51
CA GLY A 371 -11.93 10.59 -11.40
C GLY A 371 -11.04 11.74 -10.93
N THR A 372 -10.02 11.48 -10.11
CA THR A 372 -9.09 12.52 -9.65
C THR A 372 -8.28 13.10 -10.80
N ASP A 373 -7.89 12.27 -11.77
CA ASP A 373 -7.10 12.67 -12.96
C ASP A 373 -7.99 12.99 -14.17
N PHE A 374 -9.31 13.07 -13.98
CA PHE A 374 -10.25 13.35 -15.05
C PHE A 374 -10.29 14.85 -15.37
N HIS A 375 -9.99 15.18 -16.62
CA HIS A 375 -9.99 16.57 -17.09
C HIS A 375 -10.84 16.72 -18.36
N LEU A 376 -11.74 17.72 -18.36
CA LEU A 376 -12.66 17.99 -19.48
C LEU A 376 -11.94 18.30 -20.81
N TYR A 377 -10.70 18.82 -20.74
CA TYR A 377 -9.88 19.16 -21.91
C TYR A 377 -8.99 18.00 -22.39
N ASP A 378 -8.97 16.86 -21.69
CA ASP A 378 -8.18 15.69 -22.06
C ASP A 378 -9.10 14.46 -22.20
N LEU A 379 -10.22 14.61 -22.91
CA LEU A 379 -11.16 13.53 -23.17
C LEU A 379 -10.98 12.94 -24.58
N PRO A 380 -11.22 11.63 -24.78
CA PRO A 380 -11.14 10.99 -26.10
C PRO A 380 -12.34 11.38 -26.98
N LEU A 381 -12.35 12.61 -27.46
CA LEU A 381 -13.42 13.19 -28.27
C LEU A 381 -13.05 13.20 -29.78
N PRO A 382 -14.04 13.19 -30.69
CA PRO A 382 -15.45 12.87 -30.42
C PRO A 382 -15.60 11.44 -29.92
N ARG A 383 -16.65 11.19 -29.15
CA ARG A 383 -16.97 9.87 -28.64
C ARG A 383 -17.84 9.09 -29.64
N TYR A 384 -17.43 7.89 -30.00
CA TYR A 384 -18.21 7.02 -30.89
C TYR A 384 -19.13 6.07 -30.11
N GLN A 385 -20.23 5.63 -30.73
CA GLN A 385 -21.27 4.82 -30.06
C GLN A 385 -20.78 3.48 -29.49
N HIS A 386 -19.69 2.92 -30.03
CA HIS A 386 -19.10 1.67 -29.56
C HIS A 386 -18.11 1.89 -28.41
N GLU A 387 -17.72 3.14 -28.11
CA GLU A 387 -16.74 3.48 -27.07
C GLU A 387 -17.46 3.63 -25.72
N GLN A 388 -17.41 2.57 -24.92
CA GLN A 388 -17.93 2.60 -23.55
C GLN A 388 -16.97 3.35 -22.63
N TRP A 389 -17.49 4.08 -21.65
CA TRP A 389 -16.71 4.85 -20.69
C TRP A 389 -17.03 4.34 -19.28
N ALA A 390 -16.01 4.12 -18.47
CA ALA A 390 -16.14 3.71 -17.07
C ALA A 390 -15.44 4.69 -16.14
N LEU A 391 -16.06 5.01 -15.01
CA LEU A 391 -15.51 5.88 -13.97
C LEU A 391 -15.12 5.05 -12.74
N LEU A 392 -13.90 5.22 -12.25
CA LEU A 392 -13.46 4.87 -10.91
C LEU A 392 -13.23 6.16 -10.14
N HIS A 393 -14.00 6.41 -9.08
CA HIS A 393 -13.78 7.59 -8.23
C HIS A 393 -14.29 7.35 -6.81
N GLU A 394 -13.39 6.89 -5.96
CA GLU A 394 -13.60 6.65 -4.54
C GLU A 394 -13.51 7.93 -3.67
N GLU A 395 -13.07 9.03 -4.27
CA GLU A 395 -12.76 10.29 -3.59
C GLU A 395 -13.93 11.28 -3.61
N SER A 396 -13.89 12.22 -2.66
CA SER A 396 -14.92 13.25 -2.49
C SER A 396 -14.96 14.26 -3.66
N PRO A 397 -16.07 15.02 -3.82
CA PRO A 397 -16.19 16.05 -4.87
C PRO A 397 -15.15 17.16 -4.74
N LYS A 398 -14.44 17.26 -3.60
CA LYS A 398 -13.26 18.13 -3.44
C LYS A 398 -12.23 17.91 -4.55
N ASN A 399 -12.04 16.66 -4.95
CA ASN A 399 -11.02 16.28 -5.92
C ASN A 399 -11.49 16.57 -7.34
N ASN A 400 -12.79 16.42 -7.62
CA ASN A 400 -13.34 16.76 -8.92
C ASN A 400 -14.85 17.09 -8.88
N TYR A 401 -15.18 18.39 -8.87
CA TYR A 401 -16.57 18.84 -8.87
C TYR A 401 -17.33 18.53 -10.17
N ALA A 402 -16.66 18.18 -11.28
CA ALA A 402 -17.33 17.90 -12.55
C ALA A 402 -18.36 16.76 -12.43
N PHE A 403 -18.09 15.75 -11.58
CA PHE A 403 -19.01 14.63 -11.34
C PHE A 403 -20.23 15.00 -10.49
N SER A 404 -20.28 16.23 -9.95
CA SER A 404 -21.46 16.77 -9.28
C SER A 404 -22.51 17.32 -10.24
N PHE A 405 -22.33 17.12 -11.56
CA PHE A 405 -23.24 17.56 -12.61
C PHE A 405 -23.73 16.37 -13.45
N GLU A 406 -25.03 16.29 -13.68
CA GLU A 406 -25.69 15.19 -14.37
C GLU A 406 -25.16 14.99 -15.80
N SER A 407 -24.86 16.07 -16.50
CA SER A 407 -24.35 16.01 -17.87
C SER A 407 -23.02 15.27 -17.96
N ILE A 408 -22.11 15.50 -17.02
CA ILE A 408 -20.83 14.78 -16.94
C ILE A 408 -21.06 13.32 -16.55
N MET A 409 -21.88 13.05 -15.53
CA MET A 409 -22.18 11.67 -15.11
C MET A 409 -22.82 10.86 -16.24
N SER A 410 -23.71 11.47 -17.03
CA SER A 410 -24.40 10.82 -18.15
C SER A 410 -23.47 10.40 -19.30
N MET A 411 -22.21 10.87 -19.29
CA MET A 411 -21.17 10.43 -20.22
C MET A 411 -20.61 9.05 -19.88
N PHE A 412 -20.84 8.50 -18.69
CA PHE A 412 -20.31 7.18 -18.33
C PHE A 412 -21.36 6.08 -18.58
N ASN A 413 -20.88 4.87 -18.85
CA ASN A 413 -21.70 3.65 -18.92
C ASN A 413 -21.57 2.82 -17.65
N HIS A 414 -20.42 2.92 -16.98
CA HIS A 414 -20.05 2.12 -15.81
C HIS A 414 -19.46 3.00 -14.72
N THR A 415 -19.76 2.68 -13.47
CA THR A 415 -19.36 3.48 -12.31
C THR A 415 -18.84 2.60 -11.18
N ALA A 416 -17.71 2.99 -10.61
CA ALA A 416 -17.22 2.53 -9.32
C ALA A 416 -16.95 3.74 -8.44
N THR A 417 -17.90 4.10 -7.59
CA THR A 417 -17.82 5.28 -6.71
C THR A 417 -18.23 4.91 -5.29
N PHE A 418 -18.10 5.86 -4.37
CA PHE A 418 -18.59 5.69 -3.00
C PHE A 418 -20.13 5.61 -2.90
N LYS A 419 -20.91 5.79 -3.97
CA LYS A 419 -22.38 5.68 -3.92
C LYS A 419 -22.85 4.23 -3.91
N ARG A 420 -23.89 3.92 -3.13
CA ARG A 420 -24.50 2.58 -3.11
C ARG A 420 -25.14 2.16 -4.43
N HIS A 421 -25.50 3.13 -5.27
CA HIS A 421 -26.15 2.92 -6.57
C HIS A 421 -25.17 2.76 -7.72
N SER A 422 -23.88 3.02 -7.49
CA SER A 422 -22.82 2.75 -8.45
C SER A 422 -22.85 1.28 -8.88
N ASP A 423 -22.50 1.01 -10.13
CA ASP A 423 -22.42 -0.35 -10.66
C ASP A 423 -21.51 -1.27 -9.81
N VAL A 424 -20.38 -0.73 -9.36
CA VAL A 424 -19.46 -1.33 -8.38
C VAL A 424 -19.37 -0.40 -7.17
N PRO A 425 -20.25 -0.54 -6.16
CA PRO A 425 -20.30 0.39 -5.04
C PRO A 425 -19.09 0.21 -4.12
N LEU A 426 -18.43 1.32 -3.75
CA LEU A 426 -17.23 1.37 -2.92
C LEU A 426 -17.50 1.85 -1.48
N THR A 427 -18.77 1.89 -1.07
CA THR A 427 -19.22 2.35 0.27
C THR A 427 -18.51 1.66 1.45
N THR A 428 -18.03 0.43 1.26
CA THR A 428 -17.39 -0.39 2.30
C THR A 428 -15.90 -0.62 2.05
N GLN A 429 -15.22 0.18 1.22
CA GLN A 429 -13.81 -0.04 0.85
C GLN A 429 -12.81 0.05 2.01
N TRP A 430 -13.25 0.59 3.14
CA TRP A 430 -12.45 0.71 4.37
C TRP A 430 -12.85 -0.30 5.44
N LEU A 431 -13.65 -1.31 5.08
CA LEU A 431 -14.07 -2.39 5.97
C LEU A 431 -13.71 -3.76 5.37
N ALA A 432 -12.84 -4.53 6.04
CA ALA A 432 -12.29 -5.77 5.48
C ALA A 432 -13.33 -6.90 5.43
N SER A 433 -14.06 -7.05 6.53
CA SER A 433 -15.07 -8.07 6.72
C SER A 433 -16.02 -7.65 7.85
N MET A 434 -17.09 -8.41 8.04
CA MET A 434 -17.92 -8.24 9.23
C MET A 434 -17.15 -8.63 10.50
N ASP A 435 -16.23 -9.59 10.40
CA ASP A 435 -15.40 -10.02 11.53
C ASP A 435 -14.46 -8.91 11.99
N ASP A 436 -13.88 -8.15 11.07
CA ASP A 436 -13.07 -6.96 11.37
C ASP A 436 -13.88 -5.90 12.16
N LEU A 437 -15.18 -5.75 11.85
CA LEU A 437 -16.06 -4.87 12.62
C LEU A 437 -16.39 -5.41 14.02
N LEU A 438 -16.34 -6.73 14.23
CA LEU A 438 -16.69 -7.39 15.49
C LEU A 438 -15.47 -7.75 16.36
N ASP A 439 -14.27 -7.60 15.77
CA ASP A 439 -12.99 -7.92 16.39
C ASP A 439 -12.79 -7.16 17.72
N GLN A 440 -12.12 -7.79 18.68
CA GLN A 440 -11.96 -7.26 20.04
C GLN A 440 -10.52 -6.83 20.35
N THR A 441 -9.59 -6.99 19.41
CA THR A 441 -8.15 -6.79 19.61
C THR A 441 -7.82 -5.41 20.17
N TYR A 442 -8.52 -4.37 19.69
CA TYR A 442 -8.29 -2.99 20.12
C TYR A 442 -9.43 -2.41 20.98
N VAL A 443 -10.38 -3.25 21.40
CA VAL A 443 -11.50 -2.80 22.23
C VAL A 443 -11.03 -2.65 23.68
N ILE A 444 -11.15 -1.43 24.21
CA ILE A 444 -10.81 -1.11 25.61
C ILE A 444 -12.10 -1.06 26.46
N ASP A 445 -12.03 -1.65 27.66
CA ASP A 445 -13.10 -1.61 28.66
C ASP A 445 -13.45 -0.17 29.06
N ILE A 446 -14.72 0.09 29.35
CA ILE A 446 -15.21 1.44 29.65
C ILE A 446 -14.61 2.04 30.92
N LYS A 447 -14.35 1.20 31.94
CA LYS A 447 -13.70 1.65 33.17
C LYS A 447 -12.27 2.07 32.86
N GLU A 448 -11.60 1.32 31.99
CA GLU A 448 -10.24 1.66 31.58
C GLU A 448 -10.19 2.92 30.71
N LYS A 449 -11.11 3.10 29.75
CA LYS A 449 -11.24 4.38 29.02
C LYS A 449 -11.44 5.56 29.97
N THR A 450 -12.21 5.37 31.05
CA THR A 450 -12.44 6.41 32.08
C THR A 450 -11.19 6.66 32.93
N ASN A 451 -10.44 5.62 33.28
CA ASN A 451 -9.15 5.74 33.98
C ASN A 451 -8.14 6.52 33.13
N LEU A 452 -8.05 6.22 31.83
CA LEU A 452 -7.13 6.88 30.90
C LEU A 452 -7.40 8.39 30.76
N GLN A 453 -8.66 8.83 30.81
CA GLN A 453 -8.98 10.27 30.87
C GLN A 453 -8.34 10.96 32.08
N THR A 454 -8.15 10.25 33.19
CA THR A 454 -7.53 10.80 34.41
C THR A 454 -6.01 10.63 34.42
N ILE A 455 -5.52 9.43 34.07
CA ILE A 455 -4.09 9.06 34.20
C ILE A 455 -3.24 9.68 33.08
N GLU A 456 -3.73 9.63 31.83
CA GLU A 456 -3.04 10.19 30.66
C GLU A 456 -3.55 11.60 30.31
N ASN A 457 -4.47 12.16 31.11
CA ASN A 457 -5.12 13.44 30.85
C ASN A 457 -5.72 13.52 29.43
N LEU A 458 -6.42 12.46 29.01
CA LEU A 458 -7.08 12.41 27.71
C LEU A 458 -8.41 13.17 27.74
N ALA A 459 -8.69 13.89 26.66
CA ALA A 459 -10.03 14.40 26.38
C ALA A 459 -11.02 13.22 26.15
N PRO A 460 -12.33 13.42 26.31
CA PRO A 460 -13.32 12.40 25.96
C PRO A 460 -13.37 12.10 24.45
N ILE A 461 -12.99 13.07 23.62
CA ILE A 461 -13.11 13.03 22.15
C ILE A 461 -11.73 13.12 21.50
N ILE A 462 -11.47 12.26 20.51
CA ILE A 462 -10.29 12.34 19.63
C ILE A 462 -10.64 12.90 18.24
N TYR A 463 -9.72 13.70 17.68
CA TYR A 463 -9.73 14.20 16.30
C TYR A 463 -8.38 13.89 15.62
N ILE A 464 -8.40 13.20 14.49
CA ILE A 464 -7.19 12.86 13.71
C ILE A 464 -7.41 13.24 12.25
N GLN A 465 -7.14 14.50 11.90
CA GLN A 465 -7.26 14.99 10.52
C GLN A 465 -6.08 15.89 10.15
N SER A 466 -5.54 15.66 8.95
CA SER A 466 -4.42 16.45 8.41
C SER A 466 -4.79 17.27 7.17
N ASP A 467 -5.96 17.01 6.59
CA ASP A 467 -6.51 17.79 5.49
C ASP A 467 -7.44 18.88 6.04
N CYS A 468 -6.93 20.09 6.18
CA CYS A 468 -7.67 21.21 6.77
C CYS A 468 -8.33 22.05 5.69
N PHE A 469 -9.30 22.89 6.09
CA PHE A 469 -10.03 23.76 5.15
C PHE A 469 -10.72 22.95 4.04
N THR A 470 -11.68 22.12 4.42
CA THR A 470 -12.37 21.19 3.51
C THR A 470 -13.77 21.68 3.13
N PRO A 471 -14.36 21.20 2.01
CA PRO A 471 -15.72 21.57 1.59
C PRO A 471 -16.83 21.35 2.62
N SER A 472 -16.64 20.42 3.56
CA SER A 472 -17.57 20.21 4.67
C SER A 472 -17.54 21.32 5.72
N ASP A 473 -16.48 22.16 5.73
CA ASP A 473 -16.24 23.20 6.73
C ASP A 473 -16.15 22.67 8.17
N ARG A 474 -15.72 21.40 8.31
CA ARG A 474 -15.64 20.67 9.58
C ARG A 474 -14.82 21.40 10.65
N ASP A 475 -13.74 22.07 10.25
CA ASP A 475 -12.81 22.68 11.20
C ASP A 475 -13.44 23.88 11.93
N LEU A 476 -14.32 24.65 11.27
CA LEU A 476 -15.04 25.75 11.93
C LEU A 476 -16.03 25.22 12.96
N TYR A 477 -16.79 24.17 12.62
CA TYR A 477 -17.70 23.52 13.56
C TYR A 477 -16.96 22.94 14.77
N ILE A 478 -15.86 22.22 14.54
CA ILE A 478 -15.07 21.59 15.62
C ILE A 478 -14.44 22.66 16.51
N LYS A 479 -13.93 23.75 15.94
CA LYS A 479 -13.39 24.87 16.70
C LYS A 479 -14.44 25.50 17.63
N GLU A 480 -15.70 25.55 17.20
CA GLU A 480 -16.81 25.98 18.06
C GLU A 480 -17.11 24.96 19.16
N LEU A 481 -17.16 23.67 18.81
CA LEU A 481 -17.38 22.57 19.75
C LEU A 481 -16.32 22.53 20.87
N MET A 482 -15.06 22.80 20.54
CA MET A 482 -13.93 22.84 21.50
C MET A 482 -14.10 23.86 22.62
N LYS A 483 -15.00 24.85 22.48
CA LYS A 483 -15.33 25.80 23.55
C LYS A 483 -16.16 25.17 24.66
N TYR A 484 -16.89 24.09 24.36
CA TYR A 484 -17.88 23.48 25.24
C TYR A 484 -17.46 22.11 25.78
N ILE A 485 -16.55 21.41 25.11
CA ILE A 485 -16.02 20.12 25.54
C ILE A 485 -14.55 19.94 25.09
N PRO A 486 -13.66 19.36 25.91
CA PRO A 486 -12.29 19.10 25.51
C PRO A 486 -12.22 18.09 24.35
N ILE A 487 -11.31 18.35 23.40
CA ILE A 487 -11.03 17.50 22.25
C ILE A 487 -9.52 17.42 22.07
N ASP A 488 -8.99 16.20 21.98
CA ASP A 488 -7.59 15.96 21.65
C ASP A 488 -7.45 15.86 20.13
N SER A 489 -6.75 16.83 19.52
CA SER A 489 -6.48 16.88 18.09
C SER A 489 -5.01 16.57 17.79
N TYR A 490 -4.81 15.45 17.10
CA TYR A 490 -3.51 14.87 16.80
C TYR A 490 -2.99 15.18 15.39
N GLY A 491 -3.90 15.43 14.44
CA GLY A 491 -3.51 15.78 13.08
C GLY A 491 -3.06 17.24 12.98
N SER A 492 -2.78 17.72 11.76
CA SER A 492 -2.39 19.13 11.54
C SER A 492 -3.54 20.12 11.80
N CYS A 493 -4.79 19.67 11.70
CA CYS A 493 -5.96 20.52 11.87
C CYS A 493 -6.31 20.73 13.33
N LEU A 494 -6.45 21.99 13.77
CA LEU A 494 -6.75 22.35 15.16
C LEU A 494 -5.80 21.69 16.18
N HIS A 495 -4.56 21.43 15.75
CA HIS A 495 -3.58 20.66 16.50
C HIS A 495 -3.39 21.18 17.93
N ASN A 496 -3.55 20.31 18.91
CA ASN A 496 -3.29 20.62 20.32
C ASN A 496 -2.63 19.49 21.10
N LYS A 497 -2.36 18.35 20.45
CA LYS A 497 -1.73 17.18 21.05
C LYS A 497 -0.85 16.47 20.03
N ASP A 498 0.39 16.18 20.41
CA ASP A 498 1.33 15.46 19.55
C ASP A 498 0.97 13.98 19.40
N LEU A 499 1.09 13.45 18.19
CA LEU A 499 1.11 12.01 17.97
C LEU A 499 2.32 11.38 18.68
N PRO A 500 2.16 10.18 19.27
CA PRO A 500 3.29 9.36 19.71
C PRO A 500 4.35 9.24 18.61
N GLU A 501 5.62 9.15 18.99
CA GLU A 501 6.74 9.21 18.03
C GLU A 501 6.72 8.08 16.99
N ASN A 502 6.21 6.91 17.36
CA ASN A 502 5.96 5.79 16.44
C ASN A 502 4.87 6.05 15.40
N LEU A 503 4.06 7.11 15.56
CA LEU A 503 2.92 7.47 14.71
C LEU A 503 3.16 8.75 13.88
N ARG A 504 4.35 9.34 13.92
CA ARG A 504 4.68 10.63 13.24
C ARG A 504 4.98 10.53 11.73
N ILE A 505 4.79 9.37 11.08
CA ILE A 505 5.13 9.06 9.67
C ILE A 505 3.82 8.98 8.81
N PRO A 506 3.80 9.35 7.50
CA PRO A 506 2.60 9.86 6.83
C PRO A 506 1.51 8.82 6.51
N VAL A 507 0.35 9.35 6.07
CA VAL A 507 -0.96 8.81 5.62
C VAL A 507 -1.17 7.29 5.54
N GLU A 508 -0.19 6.50 5.10
CA GLU A 508 -0.23 5.03 5.09
C GLU A 508 -0.36 4.41 6.51
N THR A 509 -0.07 5.19 7.55
CA THR A 509 -0.21 4.82 8.97
C THR A 509 -1.64 4.92 9.51
N MET A 510 -2.59 5.51 8.78
CA MET A 510 -3.91 5.84 9.35
C MET A 510 -4.81 4.63 9.66
N GLU A 511 -4.53 3.47 9.06
CA GLU A 511 -5.18 2.19 9.40
C GLU A 511 -4.24 1.20 10.12
N HIS A 512 -3.06 1.66 10.55
CA HIS A 512 -2.11 0.86 11.32
C HIS A 512 -2.64 0.57 12.74
N ASP A 513 -2.27 -0.59 13.29
CA ASP A 513 -2.60 -1.04 14.64
C ASP A 513 -2.42 0.02 15.72
N ASP A 514 -1.36 0.81 15.63
CA ASP A 514 -1.06 1.82 16.64
C ASP A 514 -2.05 2.99 16.62
N ILE A 515 -2.59 3.35 15.45
CA ILE A 515 -3.69 4.32 15.34
C ILE A 515 -4.98 3.69 15.90
N LEU A 516 -5.26 2.42 15.61
CA LEU A 516 -6.42 1.71 16.17
C LEU A 516 -6.36 1.64 17.70
N LYS A 517 -5.19 1.32 18.28
CA LYS A 517 -4.94 1.35 19.72
C LYS A 517 -5.17 2.75 20.29
N LEU A 518 -4.66 3.80 19.63
CA LEU A 518 -4.84 5.18 20.07
C LEU A 518 -6.33 5.56 20.09
N VAL A 519 -7.06 5.33 19.00
CA VAL A 519 -8.51 5.63 18.93
C VAL A 519 -9.30 4.78 19.94
N GLY A 520 -8.86 3.55 20.20
CA GLY A 520 -9.43 2.65 21.21
C GLY A 520 -9.35 3.21 22.63
N LYS A 521 -8.45 4.15 22.95
CA LYS A 521 -8.37 4.80 24.28
C LYS A 521 -9.50 5.81 24.54
N TYR A 522 -10.11 6.37 23.50
CA TYR A 522 -11.11 7.44 23.62
C TYR A 522 -12.53 6.89 23.70
N LYS A 523 -13.44 7.61 24.35
CA LYS A 523 -14.87 7.24 24.33
C LYS A 523 -15.52 7.64 23.00
N PHE A 524 -15.14 8.78 22.44
CA PHE A 524 -15.70 9.30 21.19
C PHE A 524 -14.61 9.66 20.18
N ALA A 525 -14.92 9.57 18.89
CA ALA A 525 -14.05 10.04 17.81
C ALA A 525 -14.84 10.87 16.81
N LEU A 526 -14.27 11.99 16.37
CA LEU A 526 -14.86 12.81 15.31
C LEU A 526 -14.61 12.17 13.95
N ALA A 527 -15.68 11.61 13.37
CA ALA A 527 -15.73 10.96 12.06
C ALA A 527 -16.28 11.93 11.00
N PHE A 528 -15.61 13.07 10.82
CA PHE A 528 -16.07 14.13 9.92
C PHE A 528 -15.40 14.00 8.55
N GLU A 529 -16.18 13.85 7.50
CA GLU A 529 -15.68 13.79 6.13
C GLU A 529 -15.21 15.15 5.60
N ASN A 530 -14.36 15.14 4.59
CA ASN A 530 -13.87 16.37 3.96
C ASN A 530 -14.95 17.02 3.05
N ALA A 531 -15.97 16.28 2.61
CA ALA A 531 -17.13 16.84 1.90
C ALA A 531 -18.44 16.22 2.41
N VAL A 532 -19.54 16.96 2.24
CA VAL A 532 -20.89 16.48 2.55
C VAL A 532 -21.50 15.89 1.29
N CYS A 533 -21.70 14.57 1.29
CA CYS A 533 -22.33 13.86 0.17
C CYS A 533 -22.94 12.55 0.63
N THR A 534 -24.16 12.25 0.17
CA THR A 534 -24.85 10.99 0.47
C THR A 534 -23.96 9.79 0.13
N ASP A 535 -23.90 8.82 1.03
CA ASP A 535 -23.07 7.61 0.98
C ASP A 535 -21.54 7.81 1.03
N TYR A 536 -21.04 9.04 1.07
CA TYR A 536 -19.61 9.26 1.25
C TYR A 536 -19.20 8.94 2.68
N ILE A 537 -18.67 7.73 2.86
CA ILE A 537 -18.26 7.15 4.14
C ILE A 537 -16.87 6.58 3.94
N THR A 538 -15.91 7.06 4.74
CA THR A 538 -14.51 6.68 4.63
C THR A 538 -14.02 5.94 5.88
N GLU A 539 -12.71 5.71 5.97
CA GLU A 539 -12.06 5.11 7.11
C GLU A 539 -12.38 5.85 8.42
N LYS A 540 -12.68 7.16 8.35
CA LYS A 540 -13.04 8.00 9.50
C LYS A 540 -14.27 7.48 10.23
N PHE A 541 -15.23 6.93 9.50
CA PHE A 541 -16.43 6.31 10.05
C PHE A 541 -16.16 4.89 10.58
N TRP A 542 -15.45 4.07 9.81
CA TRP A 542 -15.22 2.66 10.14
C TRP A 542 -14.26 2.48 11.31
N ARG A 543 -13.17 3.24 11.37
CA ARG A 543 -12.11 3.15 12.38
C ARG A 543 -12.63 3.17 13.83
N PRO A 544 -13.44 4.15 14.28
CA PRO A 544 -13.95 4.14 15.65
C PRO A 544 -14.88 2.95 15.92
N LEU A 545 -15.74 2.56 14.97
CA LEU A 545 -16.61 1.38 15.12
C LEU A 545 -15.79 0.10 15.29
N ARG A 546 -14.70 -0.06 14.52
CA ARG A 546 -13.76 -1.19 14.61
C ARG A 546 -13.09 -1.33 15.97
N VAL A 547 -12.92 -0.25 16.73
CA VAL A 547 -12.26 -0.29 18.05
C VAL A 547 -13.22 -0.09 19.23
N GLY A 548 -14.53 -0.09 18.98
CA GLY A 548 -15.53 0.13 20.01
C GLY A 548 -15.47 1.54 20.62
N THR A 549 -15.17 2.54 19.80
CA THR A 549 -15.28 3.97 20.11
C THR A 549 -16.50 4.53 19.36
N ILE A 550 -17.26 5.43 19.97
CA ILE A 550 -18.48 5.96 19.33
C ILE A 550 -18.09 7.04 18.30
N PRO A 551 -18.39 6.86 17.00
CA PRO A 551 -18.21 7.93 16.02
C PRO A 551 -19.23 9.05 16.22
N ILE A 552 -18.75 10.29 16.19
CA ILE A 552 -19.55 11.50 16.01
C ILE A 552 -19.41 11.90 14.54
N VAL A 553 -20.50 11.81 13.77
CA VAL A 553 -20.48 11.75 12.31
C VAL A 553 -20.97 13.06 11.69
N TYR A 554 -20.28 13.48 10.63
CA TYR A 554 -20.71 14.52 9.70
C TYR A 554 -20.13 14.28 8.31
N GLY A 555 -20.95 14.29 7.26
CA GLY A 555 -20.52 13.98 5.89
C GLY A 555 -21.66 13.43 5.05
N SER A 556 -21.90 12.12 5.15
CA SER A 556 -23.09 11.48 4.57
C SER A 556 -24.33 11.75 5.41
N ASP A 557 -25.47 12.00 4.76
CA ASP A 557 -26.80 12.11 5.38
C ASP A 557 -27.52 10.75 5.50
N GLN A 558 -26.92 9.67 4.96
CA GLN A 558 -27.45 8.30 4.96
C GLN A 558 -26.48 7.31 5.62
N PHE A 559 -25.59 7.77 6.51
CA PHE A 559 -24.64 6.88 7.18
C PHE A 559 -25.32 5.85 8.08
N GLN A 560 -26.54 6.13 8.53
CA GLN A 560 -27.32 5.28 9.42
C GLN A 560 -27.60 3.90 8.80
N ASP A 561 -27.75 3.83 7.48
CA ASP A 561 -27.97 2.57 6.76
C ASP A 561 -26.76 1.62 6.84
N PHE A 562 -25.58 2.18 7.08
CA PHE A 562 -24.32 1.46 7.18
C PHE A 562 -23.89 1.17 8.61
N LEU A 563 -24.71 1.52 9.60
CA LEU A 563 -24.40 1.19 10.99
C LEU A 563 -24.58 -0.32 11.27
N PRO A 564 -23.75 -0.89 12.16
CA PRO A 564 -23.95 -2.28 12.62
C PRO A 564 -25.21 -2.45 13.49
N ASP A 565 -25.62 -1.36 14.16
CA ASP A 565 -26.85 -1.22 14.93
C ASP A 565 -27.36 0.22 14.79
N ASN A 566 -28.67 0.43 14.83
CA ASN A 566 -29.34 1.73 14.67
C ASN A 566 -28.84 2.79 15.65
N HIS A 567 -28.23 2.36 16.77
CA HIS A 567 -27.74 3.25 17.82
C HIS A 567 -26.21 3.25 17.94
N SER A 568 -25.43 3.04 16.88
CA SER A 568 -23.96 2.94 17.01
C SER A 568 -23.15 4.21 16.73
N ALA A 569 -23.79 5.33 16.45
CA ALA A 569 -23.14 6.58 16.10
C ALA A 569 -23.99 7.78 16.52
N ILE A 570 -23.37 8.96 16.60
CA ILE A 570 -24.03 10.23 16.92
C ILE A 570 -23.95 11.13 15.68
N SER A 571 -25.07 11.57 15.13
CA SER A 571 -25.06 12.60 14.08
C SER A 571 -24.93 13.98 14.71
N ILE A 572 -24.11 14.87 14.12
CA ILE A 572 -24.19 16.28 14.53
C ILE A 572 -25.49 16.97 14.09
N LEU A 573 -26.16 16.42 13.07
CA LEU A 573 -27.39 16.99 12.52
C LEU A 573 -28.59 16.83 13.45
N ASP A 574 -28.47 15.99 14.48
CA ASP A 574 -29.50 15.81 15.52
C ASP A 574 -29.48 16.94 16.57
N PHE A 575 -28.48 17.84 16.51
CA PHE A 575 -28.28 18.91 17.48
C PHE A 575 -28.39 20.29 16.82
N PRO A 576 -29.13 21.24 17.42
CA PRO A 576 -29.23 22.60 16.88
C PRO A 576 -27.92 23.38 16.89
N THR A 577 -27.05 23.13 17.88
CA THR A 577 -25.78 23.83 18.07
C THR A 577 -24.67 22.91 18.60
N PRO A 578 -23.39 23.25 18.42
CA PRO A 578 -22.27 22.53 19.04
C PRO A 578 -22.37 22.45 20.58
N ALA A 579 -22.98 23.45 21.22
CA ALA A 579 -23.18 23.46 22.68
C ALA A 579 -24.18 22.38 23.14
N ASP A 580 -25.22 22.12 22.34
CA ASP A 580 -26.20 21.05 22.62
C ASP A 580 -25.57 19.66 22.42
N LEU A 581 -24.76 19.49 21.38
CA LEU A 581 -23.97 18.28 21.17
C LEU A 581 -23.00 18.04 22.33
N ALA A 582 -22.26 19.07 22.77
CA ALA A 582 -21.33 18.96 23.91
C ALA A 582 -22.05 18.55 25.21
N ARG A 583 -23.24 19.11 25.46
CA ARG A 583 -24.06 18.74 26.63
C ARG A 583 -24.47 17.26 26.59
N TYR A 584 -24.86 16.77 25.42
CA TYR A 584 -25.20 15.37 25.21
C TYR A 584 -23.99 14.45 25.42
N ILE A 585 -22.84 14.78 24.82
CA ILE A 585 -21.61 13.99 24.99
C ILE A 585 -21.17 13.98 26.46
N HIS A 586 -21.32 15.07 27.21
CA HIS A 586 -21.04 15.09 28.65
C HIS A 586 -21.92 14.11 29.44
N GLU A 587 -23.21 14.02 29.13
CA GLU A 587 -24.11 13.04 29.74
C GLU A 587 -23.64 11.61 29.42
N LEU A 588 -23.34 11.30 28.16
CA LEU A 588 -22.86 9.98 27.76
C LEU A 588 -21.50 9.64 28.38
N ASN A 589 -20.57 10.60 28.48
CA ASN A 589 -19.24 10.36 29.03
C ASN A 589 -19.28 9.97 30.51
N THR A 590 -20.31 10.42 31.25
CA THR A 590 -20.49 10.18 32.69
C THR A 590 -21.47 9.04 33.00
N ASN A 591 -22.19 8.52 32.01
CA ASN A 591 -23.15 7.43 32.16
C ASN A 591 -22.72 6.21 31.35
N ASP A 592 -22.04 5.29 32.01
CA ASP A 592 -21.49 4.07 31.41
C ASP A 592 -22.56 3.18 30.75
N THR A 593 -23.75 3.08 31.35
CA THR A 593 -24.87 2.31 30.78
C THR A 593 -25.37 2.92 29.48
N LEU A 594 -25.50 4.25 29.43
CA LEU A 594 -25.92 4.95 28.23
C LEU A 594 -24.85 4.87 27.14
N TYR A 595 -23.57 5.02 27.49
CA TYR A 595 -22.46 4.85 26.55
C TYR A 595 -22.42 3.43 25.96
N ASP A 596 -22.55 2.39 26.79
CA ASP A 596 -22.53 1.00 26.30
C ASP A 596 -23.76 0.66 25.45
N SER A 597 -24.87 1.38 25.60
CA SER A 597 -26.02 1.22 24.70
C SER A 597 -25.67 1.51 23.23
N TYR A 598 -24.64 2.33 22.96
CA TYR A 598 -24.17 2.61 21.61
C TYR A 598 -23.27 1.52 21.02
N ARG A 599 -22.70 0.66 21.87
CA ARG A 599 -21.70 -0.32 21.46
C ARG A 599 -22.19 -1.76 21.59
N GLN A 600 -23.51 -1.96 21.65
CA GLN A 600 -24.11 -3.28 21.83
C GLN A 600 -23.69 -4.27 20.74
N PHE A 601 -23.58 -3.84 19.48
CA PHE A 601 -23.06 -4.69 18.40
C PHE A 601 -21.67 -5.26 18.71
N LYS A 602 -20.81 -4.46 19.34
CA LYS A 602 -19.44 -4.83 19.70
C LYS A 602 -19.40 -5.69 20.95
N LEU A 603 -20.23 -5.39 21.95
CA LEU A 603 -20.31 -6.15 23.20
C LEU A 603 -20.92 -7.55 23.01
N THR A 604 -21.97 -7.63 22.20
CA THR A 604 -22.65 -8.90 21.87
C THR A 604 -21.98 -9.65 20.73
N ARG A 605 -21.11 -8.98 19.97
CA ARG A 605 -20.50 -9.47 18.72
C ARG A 605 -21.55 -9.88 17.68
N THR A 606 -22.57 -9.05 17.53
CA THR A 606 -23.66 -9.29 16.58
C THR A 606 -23.95 -8.04 15.77
N ILE A 607 -24.28 -8.23 14.50
CA ILE A 607 -24.74 -7.16 13.59
C ILE A 607 -26.16 -7.50 13.17
N SER A 608 -27.01 -6.49 13.05
CA SER A 608 -28.38 -6.70 12.59
C SER A 608 -28.40 -7.16 11.11
N ASN A 609 -28.92 -8.37 10.86
CA ASN A 609 -28.91 -9.00 9.53
C ASN A 609 -29.72 -8.24 8.46
N ASP A 610 -30.65 -7.37 8.87
CA ASP A 610 -31.50 -6.60 7.97
C ASP A 610 -30.91 -5.24 7.57
N THR A 611 -29.69 -4.92 8.00
CA THR A 611 -29.00 -3.65 7.65
C THR A 611 -28.49 -3.65 6.20
N LEU A 612 -28.39 -2.46 5.60
CA LEU A 612 -27.76 -2.32 4.28
C LEU A 612 -26.27 -2.71 4.33
N LEU A 613 -25.59 -2.46 5.45
CA LEU A 613 -24.24 -2.96 5.69
C LEU A 613 -24.15 -4.47 5.48
N ALA A 614 -24.97 -5.26 6.19
CA ALA A 614 -24.94 -6.72 6.10
C ALA A 614 -25.22 -7.20 4.66
N GLN A 615 -26.22 -6.61 4.00
CA GLN A 615 -26.56 -6.94 2.61
C GLN A 615 -25.44 -6.58 1.63
N THR A 616 -24.80 -5.43 1.82
CA THR A 616 -23.70 -4.94 0.97
C THR A 616 -22.49 -5.85 1.12
N MET A 617 -22.11 -6.16 2.36
CA MET A 617 -20.95 -7.03 2.65
C MET A 617 -21.16 -8.46 2.14
N ALA A 618 -22.39 -8.99 2.21
CA ALA A 618 -22.73 -10.31 1.68
C ALA A 618 -22.65 -10.38 0.14
N LYS A 619 -22.98 -9.29 -0.56
CA LYS A 619 -22.93 -9.20 -2.03
C LYS A 619 -21.55 -8.79 -2.57
N ARG A 620 -20.67 -8.25 -1.72
CA ARG A 620 -19.38 -7.72 -2.13
C ARG A 620 -18.46 -8.85 -2.62
N THR A 621 -18.10 -8.81 -3.90
CA THR A 621 -17.23 -9.81 -4.53
C THR A 621 -15.76 -9.37 -4.64
N TRP A 622 -15.40 -8.25 -4.03
CA TRP A 622 -14.05 -7.69 -4.02
C TRP A 622 -13.60 -7.51 -2.56
N GLY A 623 -12.29 -7.48 -2.35
CA GLY A 623 -11.68 -7.32 -1.04
C GLY A 623 -10.77 -6.09 -0.97
N ILE A 624 -10.15 -5.91 0.19
CA ILE A 624 -9.28 -4.77 0.52
C ILE A 624 -7.93 -5.30 1.02
N HIS A 625 -6.91 -4.45 1.16
CA HIS A 625 -5.57 -4.84 1.63
C HIS A 625 -4.96 -6.03 0.86
N ASN A 626 -4.97 -5.96 -0.47
CA ASN A 626 -4.46 -7.04 -1.33
C ASN A 626 -5.15 -8.40 -1.07
N ASP A 627 -6.47 -8.43 -0.85
CA ASP A 627 -7.23 -9.69 -0.81
C ASP A 627 -7.06 -10.47 -2.13
N HIS A 628 -6.22 -11.50 -2.13
CA HIS A 628 -5.87 -12.27 -3.32
C HIS A 628 -6.97 -13.25 -3.77
N ILE A 629 -7.98 -13.50 -2.92
CA ILE A 629 -9.10 -14.38 -3.26
C ILE A 629 -10.14 -13.59 -4.05
N ARG A 630 -10.51 -12.40 -3.55
CA ARG A 630 -11.56 -11.55 -4.15
C ARG A 630 -11.00 -10.50 -5.11
N GLY A 631 -9.70 -10.22 -5.09
CA GLY A 631 -9.08 -9.12 -5.81
C GLY A 631 -9.44 -7.75 -5.20
N ASN A 632 -8.88 -6.67 -5.75
CA ASN A 632 -9.21 -5.30 -5.33
C ASN A 632 -10.37 -4.71 -6.15
N PHE A 633 -10.86 -3.53 -5.74
CA PHE A 633 -11.97 -2.85 -6.40
C PHE A 633 -11.65 -2.36 -7.83
N ILE A 634 -10.37 -2.12 -8.16
CA ILE A 634 -9.93 -1.74 -9.51
C ILE A 634 -10.13 -2.92 -10.46
N SER A 635 -9.59 -4.10 -10.10
CA SER A 635 -9.78 -5.33 -10.87
C SER A 635 -11.27 -5.71 -10.97
N LYS A 636 -12.06 -5.40 -9.94
CA LYS A 636 -13.52 -5.60 -10.00
C LYS A 636 -14.17 -4.71 -11.05
N LEU A 637 -13.82 -3.42 -11.12
CA LEU A 637 -14.32 -2.53 -12.17
C LEU A 637 -13.87 -3.00 -13.55
N GLU A 638 -12.59 -3.32 -13.72
CA GLU A 638 -12.05 -3.82 -14.99
C GLU A 638 -12.82 -5.07 -15.46
N CYS A 639 -13.09 -6.00 -14.55
CA CYS A 639 -13.88 -7.18 -14.88
C CYS A 639 -15.34 -6.89 -15.16
N HIS A 640 -15.97 -5.99 -14.40
CA HIS A 640 -17.35 -5.56 -14.66
C HIS A 640 -17.50 -4.96 -16.07
N VAL A 641 -16.56 -4.09 -16.46
CA VAL A 641 -16.53 -3.48 -17.80
C VAL A 641 -16.25 -4.55 -18.85
N CYS A 642 -15.28 -5.44 -18.62
CA CYS A 642 -14.96 -6.52 -19.55
C CYS A 642 -16.19 -7.40 -19.85
N GLU A 643 -16.89 -7.86 -18.81
CA GLU A 643 -18.10 -8.68 -18.93
C GLU A 643 -19.21 -7.94 -19.69
N ARG A 644 -19.44 -6.65 -19.40
CA ARG A 644 -20.48 -5.86 -20.08
C ARG A 644 -20.14 -5.53 -21.53
N VAL A 645 -18.87 -5.31 -21.85
CA VAL A 645 -18.40 -5.12 -23.22
C VAL A 645 -18.66 -6.39 -24.04
N HIS A 646 -18.35 -7.57 -23.51
CA HIS A 646 -18.67 -8.84 -24.18
C HIS A 646 -20.18 -9.02 -24.39
N LYS A 647 -20.99 -8.77 -23.37
CA LYS A 647 -22.47 -8.80 -23.50
C LYS A 647 -22.98 -7.84 -24.57
N THR A 648 -22.40 -6.65 -24.67
CA THR A 648 -22.79 -5.67 -25.70
C THR A 648 -22.36 -6.09 -27.11
N ARG A 649 -21.24 -6.83 -27.24
CA ARG A 649 -20.82 -7.42 -28.51
C ARG A 649 -21.76 -8.54 -28.97
N GLU A 650 -22.29 -9.31 -28.02
CA GLU A 650 -23.29 -10.36 -28.29
C GLU A 650 -24.67 -9.78 -28.59
N ASP A 651 -25.10 -8.76 -27.84
CA ASP A 651 -26.34 -8.03 -28.03
C ASP A 651 -26.11 -6.50 -28.08
N PRO A 652 -25.98 -5.92 -29.29
CA PRO A 652 -25.78 -4.48 -29.47
C PRO A 652 -26.95 -3.60 -29.00
N THR A 653 -28.11 -4.19 -28.66
CA THR A 653 -29.26 -3.43 -28.15
C THR A 653 -29.10 -3.05 -26.67
N LEU A 654 -28.23 -3.74 -25.94
CA LEU A 654 -27.92 -3.41 -24.55
C LEU A 654 -27.27 -2.03 -24.45
N LYS A 655 -27.86 -1.16 -23.62
CA LYS A 655 -27.34 0.17 -23.30
C LYS A 655 -27.16 0.29 -21.80
N TYR A 656 -25.97 0.70 -21.41
CA TYR A 656 -25.64 1.05 -20.03
C TYR A 656 -25.42 2.55 -19.96
N GLN A 657 -25.91 3.20 -18.93
CA GLN A 657 -25.70 4.63 -18.72
C GLN A 657 -25.69 4.90 -17.22
N ALA A 658 -24.68 5.62 -16.78
CA ALA A 658 -24.55 6.08 -15.42
C ALA A 658 -25.59 7.17 -15.14
N LYS A 659 -26.05 7.21 -13.89
CA LYS A 659 -27.04 8.19 -13.42
C LYS A 659 -26.38 9.24 -12.56
N PHE A 660 -27.07 10.36 -12.34
CA PHE A 660 -26.63 11.36 -11.37
C PHE A 660 -26.38 10.74 -9.98
N ASP A 661 -27.25 9.84 -9.53
CA ASP A 661 -27.15 9.17 -8.22
C ASP A 661 -25.94 8.22 -8.08
N ASP A 662 -25.21 7.94 -9.17
CA ASP A 662 -23.97 7.17 -9.12
C ASP A 662 -22.79 8.02 -8.60
N TYR A 663 -22.93 9.34 -8.45
CA TYR A 663 -21.95 10.20 -7.74
C TYR A 663 -22.59 11.47 -7.13
N GLY A 664 -23.32 12.23 -7.96
CA GLY A 664 -24.07 13.46 -7.68
C GLY A 664 -24.04 14.00 -6.24
N CYS A 665 -23.03 14.81 -5.93
CA CYS A 665 -22.93 15.51 -4.65
C CYS A 665 -23.54 16.92 -4.73
N PRO A 666 -24.14 17.40 -3.62
CA PRO A 666 -24.66 18.76 -3.55
C PRO A 666 -23.53 19.80 -3.52
N SER A 667 -23.89 21.07 -3.73
CA SER A 667 -22.96 22.18 -3.54
C SER A 667 -22.45 22.24 -2.10
N PRO A 668 -21.17 22.59 -1.86
CA PRO A 668 -20.62 22.76 -0.52
C PRO A 668 -21.38 23.80 0.31
N THR A 669 -21.38 23.60 1.63
CA THR A 669 -22.02 24.47 2.64
C THR A 669 -21.03 24.76 3.76
N THR A 670 -21.15 25.91 4.42
CA THR A 670 -20.25 26.31 5.51
C THR A 670 -21.00 26.41 6.84
N PHE A 671 -20.29 26.72 7.92
CA PHE A 671 -20.85 27.05 9.23
C PHE A 671 -20.56 28.52 9.56
N ASP A 672 -21.44 29.15 10.34
CA ASP A 672 -21.16 30.43 10.97
C ASP A 672 -20.33 30.26 12.25
N SER A 673 -20.04 31.38 12.91
CA SER A 673 -19.27 31.39 14.17
C SER A 673 -19.97 30.76 15.37
N GLN A 674 -21.21 30.32 15.21
CA GLN A 674 -22.04 29.65 16.21
C GLN A 674 -22.24 28.17 15.83
N GLY A 675 -21.62 27.70 14.74
CA GLY A 675 -21.75 26.33 14.24
C GLY A 675 -23.08 26.07 13.54
N VAL A 676 -23.79 27.11 13.10
CA VAL A 676 -25.04 26.98 12.32
C VAL A 676 -24.71 26.93 10.84
N LYS A 677 -25.34 26.00 10.11
CA LYS A 677 -25.11 25.78 8.68
C LYS A 677 -25.55 26.98 7.85
N LEU A 678 -24.69 27.41 6.94
CA LEU A 678 -24.89 28.47 5.95
C LEU A 678 -24.91 27.87 4.54
N GLU A 679 -25.96 28.20 3.79
CA GLU A 679 -26.11 27.79 2.39
C GLU A 679 -25.41 28.78 1.45
N ARG A 680 -24.74 28.25 0.43
CA ARG A 680 -24.15 29.03 -0.70
C ARG A 680 -23.12 30.10 -0.28
N SER A 681 -22.18 29.73 0.58
CA SER A 681 -21.11 30.62 1.04
C SER A 681 -19.74 29.94 1.05
N GLY A 682 -18.68 30.75 1.08
CA GLY A 682 -17.29 30.29 1.17
C GLY A 682 -16.62 29.99 -0.18
N ASP A 683 -15.32 29.70 -0.12
CA ASP A 683 -14.49 29.51 -1.30
C ASP A 683 -14.79 28.18 -2.02
N TRP A 684 -15.12 27.13 -1.27
CA TRP A 684 -15.52 25.84 -1.85
C TRP A 684 -16.81 25.93 -2.68
N TYR A 685 -17.79 26.73 -2.24
CA TYR A 685 -18.98 27.02 -3.04
C TYR A 685 -18.62 27.76 -4.34
N ARG A 686 -17.67 28.71 -4.29
CA ARG A 686 -17.18 29.40 -5.50
C ARG A 686 -16.47 28.45 -6.45
N GLN A 687 -15.64 27.53 -5.96
CA GLN A 687 -14.98 26.52 -6.79
C GLN A 687 -16.00 25.58 -7.47
N TYR A 688 -17.02 25.14 -6.73
CA TYR A 688 -18.12 24.36 -7.27
C TYR A 688 -18.86 25.11 -8.40
N GLU A 689 -19.21 26.37 -8.20
CA GLU A 689 -19.86 27.20 -9.23
C GLU A 689 -18.95 27.54 -10.42
N PHE A 690 -17.63 27.64 -10.20
CA PHE A 690 -16.66 27.76 -11.29
C PHE A 690 -16.60 26.47 -12.12
N SER A 691 -16.59 25.31 -11.47
CA SER A 691 -16.66 24.00 -12.14
C SER A 691 -17.95 23.87 -12.96
N ARG A 692 -19.09 24.35 -12.45
CA ARG A 692 -20.33 24.44 -13.23
C ARG A 692 -20.15 25.24 -14.51
N CYS A 693 -19.47 26.39 -14.43
CA CYS A 693 -19.18 27.20 -15.62
C CYS A 693 -18.28 26.44 -16.62
N GLN A 694 -17.29 25.68 -16.16
CA GLN A 694 -16.45 24.84 -17.03
C GLN A 694 -17.27 23.76 -17.74
N VAL A 695 -18.17 23.08 -17.02
CA VAL A 695 -19.06 22.06 -17.60
C VAL A 695 -19.97 22.68 -18.67
N ASN A 696 -20.59 23.82 -18.39
CA ASN A 696 -21.45 24.50 -19.37
C ASN A 696 -20.68 24.94 -20.63
N VAL A 697 -19.44 25.43 -20.48
CA VAL A 697 -18.60 25.78 -21.64
C VAL A 697 -18.24 24.53 -22.42
N PHE A 698 -17.84 23.46 -21.73
CA PHE A 698 -17.51 22.18 -22.33
C PHE A 698 -18.70 21.66 -23.17
N GLU A 699 -19.90 21.62 -22.61
CA GLU A 699 -21.12 21.20 -23.33
C GLU A 699 -21.32 21.99 -24.63
N GLU A 700 -21.26 23.32 -24.57
CA GLU A 700 -21.44 24.16 -25.76
C GLU A 700 -20.37 23.89 -26.83
N LEU A 701 -19.11 23.63 -26.43
CA LEU A 701 -18.05 23.28 -27.37
C LEU A 701 -18.37 21.94 -28.06
N ILE A 702 -18.83 20.93 -27.31
CA ILE A 702 -19.22 19.63 -27.86
C ILE A 702 -20.43 19.76 -28.81
N GLU A 703 -21.44 20.53 -28.43
CA GLU A 703 -22.63 20.79 -29.26
C GLU A 703 -22.30 21.52 -30.57
N GLN A 704 -21.31 22.40 -30.54
CA GLN A 704 -20.81 23.11 -31.73
C GLN A 704 -19.90 22.23 -32.62
N GLY A 705 -19.64 20.99 -32.21
CA GLY A 705 -18.71 20.09 -32.91
C GLY A 705 -17.24 20.45 -32.71
N ASN A 706 -16.92 21.27 -31.70
CA ASN A 706 -15.55 21.61 -31.35
C ASN A 706 -15.00 20.65 -30.29
N TYR A 707 -14.25 19.64 -30.75
CA TYR A 707 -13.65 18.60 -29.91
C TYR A 707 -12.18 18.86 -29.57
N SER A 708 -11.61 19.99 -29.98
CA SER A 708 -10.21 20.32 -29.75
C SER A 708 -10.10 21.69 -29.10
N PHE A 709 -9.81 21.68 -27.80
CA PHE A 709 -9.58 22.88 -27.01
C PHE A 709 -8.58 22.57 -25.91
N THR A 710 -7.82 23.59 -25.53
CA THR A 710 -6.83 23.52 -24.46
C THR A 710 -7.47 23.78 -23.10
N GLU A 711 -6.81 23.35 -22.03
CA GLU A 711 -7.17 23.72 -20.65
C GLU A 711 -7.37 25.25 -20.52
N LYS A 712 -6.46 26.02 -21.10
CA LYS A 712 -6.50 27.49 -21.03
C LYS A 712 -7.75 28.06 -21.70
N GLU A 713 -8.12 27.56 -22.87
CA GLU A 713 -9.32 28.04 -23.59
C GLU A 713 -10.60 27.73 -22.81
N LEU A 714 -10.71 26.51 -22.27
CA LEU A 714 -11.84 26.13 -21.42
C LEU A 714 -11.93 27.01 -20.17
N TYR A 715 -10.79 27.22 -19.49
CA TYR A 715 -10.70 28.03 -18.29
C TYR A 715 -11.06 29.50 -18.56
N ASP A 716 -10.48 30.13 -19.59
CA ASP A 716 -10.70 31.53 -19.93
C ASP A 716 -12.17 31.79 -20.32
N ALA A 717 -12.80 30.83 -21.00
CA ALA A 717 -14.23 30.89 -21.33
C ALA A 717 -15.12 30.73 -20.09
N ALA A 718 -14.79 29.81 -19.18
CA ALA A 718 -15.51 29.62 -17.92
C ALA A 718 -15.39 30.85 -17.00
N ALA A 719 -14.20 31.43 -16.89
CA ALA A 719 -13.92 32.65 -16.12
C ALA A 719 -14.79 33.82 -16.55
N LYS A 720 -14.96 34.03 -17.87
CA LYS A 720 -15.83 35.10 -18.41
C LYS A 720 -17.30 34.93 -18.01
N ARG A 721 -17.77 33.69 -17.84
CA ARG A 721 -19.14 33.40 -17.40
C ARG A 721 -19.30 33.53 -15.89
N PHE A 722 -18.29 33.10 -15.14
CA PHE A 722 -18.31 33.11 -13.69
C PHE A 722 -18.34 34.55 -13.14
N SER A 723 -17.52 35.46 -13.68
CA SER A 723 -17.65 36.91 -13.44
C SER A 723 -16.87 37.73 -14.49
N PRO A 724 -17.46 38.80 -15.08
CA PRO A 724 -16.79 39.66 -16.06
C PRO A 724 -15.49 40.34 -15.56
N SER A 725 -15.28 40.41 -14.24
CA SER A 725 -14.10 41.02 -13.60
C SER A 725 -13.10 40.01 -13.02
N PHE A 726 -13.32 38.70 -13.22
CA PHE A 726 -12.53 37.63 -12.62
C PHE A 726 -11.14 37.51 -13.26
N ARG A 727 -10.08 37.42 -12.43
CA ARG A 727 -8.69 37.21 -12.87
C ARG A 727 -8.14 35.89 -12.35
N ARG A 728 -7.50 35.11 -13.24
CA ARG A 728 -6.88 33.80 -12.96
C ARG A 728 -5.93 33.82 -11.76
N ASP A 729 -5.16 34.89 -11.60
CA ASP A 729 -4.13 35.04 -10.56
C ASP A 729 -4.70 35.23 -9.13
N GLU A 730 -5.98 35.60 -9.00
CA GLU A 730 -6.66 35.75 -7.69
C GLU A 730 -7.35 34.45 -7.23
N PHE A 731 -7.59 33.49 -8.11
CA PHE A 731 -8.26 32.22 -7.79
C PHE A 731 -7.29 31.07 -7.50
N LEU A 732 -6.07 31.13 -8.06
CA LEU A 732 -5.02 30.13 -7.82
C LEU A 732 -4.20 30.39 -6.54
N LYS A 733 -4.49 31.48 -5.82
CA LYS A 733 -3.96 31.78 -4.48
C LYS A 733 -5.01 31.42 -3.44
#